data_AF-A0AAD5ULU9-F1
#
_entry.id   AF-A0AAD5ULU9-F1
#
_cell.length_a   1.000
_cell.length_b   1.000
_cell.length_c   1.000
_cell.angle_alpha   90.00
_cell.angle_beta   90.00
_cell.angle_gamma   90.00
#
_symmetry.space_group_name_H-M   'P 1'
#
loop_
_entity.id
_entity.type
_entity.pdbx_description
1 polymer ?
#
loop_
_entity_poly.entity_id
_entity_poly.type
_entity_poly.pdbx_seq_one_letter_code
_entity_poly.pdbx_strand_id
1 'polypeptide(L)'
;MQNESEPEEEFAAVQELDYDSVLSQVPVSEKELDLVNFRIKQTRFLRDYVNLTRLCMRQNLLTVINGLDTLINLEELDLYDNRIDKIEGLNHLVKLRHLDLSFNRIRKIENIENLVELTDLFFVSNKISKIEGLETLTKLVNLELGANRIRVIENLDNLVNLKQLWVGKNKITSFAGLRNLKSLNLLSIQSNRISEISDISELTELNEIYLSHNALKVIGPLPPNITTLDIGNNRIEHLGNLEHLENLEELWASYNQLSSFEEIEKQLANKKNLKTISESATNHIPSLAKLDPNLADLPNQPPDDSLISSDSNFVNPVAPVIQVTSDEFVNIIDSVKQAIEEGIYPVRISKGSSGSYFCKNNQGVIVGVFKPKNEEPYGHLNPKWTKWIHRNLFPCCFGRSCIIPNLGYISEAAASYVDRRLGLNIVPRTEIIKLASPSFHYSFKERWMHRIMKTPLKPKIGSFQLFLNGFVDSTSFFHDGFQKLESNDGNHPLSWSENSKLEFQYGFERLVILDYFIRNTDRGSDNWMIKSSPWQEPQSPASSSQANDEEISIKRDCKVQIAAIDNGLAFPTHHPDRVRSYPYGWTALPIVHQPFSKATADQVLPYLSSTSWMEATLTGIEELFQIDSDFKQSMWERQKAVIRGQGYNIMDMLAQSRHHPISPFTLVQRPLIMIHEDPVDEEEADSDEETEESTPAKRFLNLQKKNLKKVKHRIETFTRRACFSSC
;
A
#
# COMPACT_ATOMS: atom_id res chain seq x y z
N MET A 1 -53.02 -11.97 4.97
CA MET A 1 -52.63 -11.54 6.34
C MET A 1 -51.26 -12.16 6.57
N GLN A 2 -50.14 -11.45 6.73
CA GLN A 2 -49.82 -10.03 6.85
C GLN A 2 -48.55 -9.78 6.01
N ASN A 3 -48.52 -8.65 5.31
CA ASN A 3 -47.27 -8.03 4.83
C ASN A 3 -46.66 -7.35 6.05
N GLU A 4 -45.47 -7.74 6.46
CA GLU A 4 -44.65 -6.94 7.37
C GLU A 4 -43.77 -6.03 6.52
N SER A 5 -44.21 -4.77 6.43
CA SER A 5 -43.45 -3.64 5.95
C SER A 5 -42.33 -3.32 6.94
N GLU A 6 -41.09 -3.32 6.47
CA GLU A 6 -39.96 -2.70 7.18
C GLU A 6 -40.28 -1.23 7.48
N PRO A 7 -39.89 -0.69 8.66
CA PRO A 7 -40.16 0.68 8.99
C PRO A 7 -39.28 1.59 8.13
N GLU A 8 -39.92 2.42 7.30
CA GLU A 8 -39.27 3.57 6.68
C GLU A 8 -38.72 4.46 7.81
N GLU A 9 -37.40 4.45 7.99
CA GLU A 9 -36.71 5.48 8.76
C GLU A 9 -37.05 6.84 8.16
N GLU A 10 -37.85 7.58 8.89
CA GLU A 10 -38.25 8.95 8.61
C GLU A 10 -36.99 9.84 8.64
N PHE A 11 -36.30 9.91 7.49
CA PHE A 11 -35.21 10.83 7.25
C PHE A 11 -35.74 12.24 7.49
N ALA A 12 -35.34 12.84 8.61
CA ALA A 12 -35.54 14.25 8.88
C ALA A 12 -35.14 15.05 7.63
N ALA A 13 -36.11 15.80 7.10
CA ALA A 13 -35.98 16.60 5.90
C ALA A 13 -34.75 17.51 6.02
N VAL A 14 -33.65 17.08 5.38
CA VAL A 14 -32.52 17.96 5.11
C VAL A 14 -33.09 19.06 4.23
N GLN A 15 -33.18 20.28 4.77
CA GLN A 15 -33.49 21.49 4.00
C GLN A 15 -32.76 21.40 2.66
N GLU A 16 -33.52 21.38 1.56
CA GLU A 16 -32.97 21.44 0.22
C GLU A 16 -32.05 22.67 0.18
N LEU A 17 -30.75 22.42 -0.01
CA LEU A 17 -29.80 23.48 -0.28
C LEU A 17 -30.34 24.24 -1.50
N ASP A 18 -30.60 25.53 -1.32
CA ASP A 18 -31.02 26.41 -2.40
C ASP A 18 -29.83 26.62 -3.35
N TYR A 19 -29.69 25.69 -4.31
CA TYR A 19 -28.59 25.65 -5.28
C TYR A 19 -28.56 26.91 -6.16
N ASP A 20 -29.71 27.56 -6.38
CA ASP A 20 -29.81 28.81 -7.14
C ASP A 20 -29.02 29.93 -6.43
N SER A 21 -28.99 29.93 -5.10
CA SER A 21 -28.18 30.88 -4.31
C SER A 21 -26.66 30.64 -4.46
N VAL A 22 -26.22 29.38 -4.64
CA VAL A 22 -24.80 29.00 -4.77
C VAL A 22 -24.27 29.34 -6.16
N LEU A 23 -25.08 29.13 -7.20
CA LEU A 23 -24.69 29.33 -8.59
C LEU A 23 -24.80 30.80 -9.03
N SER A 24 -25.64 31.60 -8.36
CA SER A 24 -25.74 33.06 -8.58
C SER A 24 -24.42 33.83 -8.41
N GLN A 25 -23.42 33.22 -7.78
CA GLN A 25 -22.09 33.80 -7.54
C GLN A 25 -21.03 33.33 -8.54
N VAL A 26 -21.33 32.33 -9.39
CA VAL A 26 -20.41 31.82 -10.40
C VAL A 26 -20.73 32.49 -11.75
N PRO A 27 -19.79 33.24 -12.35
CA PRO A 27 -20.03 33.88 -13.62
C PRO A 27 -20.38 32.87 -14.73
N VAL A 28 -21.43 33.15 -15.50
CA VAL A 28 -21.82 32.32 -16.67
C VAL A 28 -20.76 32.34 -17.80
N SER A 29 -19.75 33.21 -17.69
CA SER A 29 -18.59 33.27 -18.59
C SER A 29 -17.52 32.22 -18.29
N GLU A 30 -17.63 31.47 -17.19
CA GLU A 30 -16.66 30.44 -16.85
C GLU A 30 -16.57 29.34 -17.93
N LYS A 31 -15.36 28.82 -18.12
CA LYS A 31 -15.08 27.74 -19.07
C LYS A 31 -14.99 26.37 -18.39
N GLU A 32 -14.77 26.36 -17.08
CA GLU A 32 -14.59 25.15 -16.31
C GLU A 32 -15.43 25.26 -15.04
N LEU A 33 -16.15 24.20 -14.70
CA LEU A 33 -16.98 24.17 -13.50
C LEU A 33 -16.80 22.83 -12.78
N ASP A 34 -16.41 22.90 -11.51
CA ASP A 34 -16.22 21.76 -10.63
C ASP A 34 -17.26 21.79 -9.49
N LEU A 35 -18.20 20.85 -9.55
CA LEU A 35 -19.34 20.70 -8.65
C LEU A 35 -19.29 19.36 -7.92
N VAL A 36 -18.13 18.94 -7.41
CA VAL A 36 -17.98 17.65 -6.72
C VAL A 36 -18.67 17.65 -5.34
N ASN A 37 -19.48 16.61 -5.07
CA ASN A 37 -20.09 16.35 -3.75
C ASN A 37 -21.04 17.46 -3.23
N PHE A 38 -21.80 18.07 -4.13
CA PHE A 38 -22.82 19.06 -3.78
C PHE A 38 -24.20 18.44 -3.52
N ARG A 39 -24.37 17.14 -3.75
CA ARG A 39 -25.64 16.40 -3.67
C ARG A 39 -26.68 16.86 -4.72
N ILE A 40 -26.21 17.35 -5.85
CA ILE A 40 -27.03 17.81 -6.97
C ILE A 40 -27.80 16.63 -7.57
N LYS A 41 -29.09 16.81 -7.87
CA LYS A 41 -29.98 15.76 -8.40
C LYS A 41 -30.28 15.89 -9.90
N GLN A 42 -30.12 17.09 -10.48
CA GLN A 42 -30.40 17.39 -11.89
C GLN A 42 -29.51 18.54 -12.40
N THR A 43 -29.36 18.69 -13.71
CA THR A 43 -28.42 19.64 -14.34
C THR A 43 -29.05 20.86 -15.02
N ARG A 44 -30.38 21.04 -14.91
CA ARG A 44 -31.13 22.11 -15.60
C ARG A 44 -30.58 23.53 -15.44
N PHE A 45 -30.01 23.86 -14.28
CA PHE A 45 -29.46 25.19 -13.99
C PHE A 45 -28.22 25.53 -14.81
N LEU A 46 -27.57 24.55 -15.44
CA LEU A 46 -26.35 24.75 -16.24
C LEU A 46 -26.63 25.38 -17.60
N ARG A 47 -27.89 25.60 -17.96
CA ARG A 47 -28.31 26.06 -19.28
C ARG A 47 -27.69 27.40 -19.72
N ASP A 48 -27.36 28.25 -18.75
CA ASP A 48 -26.81 29.58 -19.03
C ASP A 48 -25.27 29.57 -19.19
N TYR A 49 -24.59 28.46 -18.87
CA TYR A 49 -23.13 28.33 -18.88
C TYR A 49 -22.57 27.91 -20.26
N VAL A 50 -23.04 28.55 -21.33
CA VAL A 50 -22.81 28.18 -22.74
C VAL A 50 -21.34 28.15 -23.20
N ASN A 51 -20.43 28.72 -22.39
CA ASN A 51 -18.99 28.77 -22.66
C ASN A 51 -18.20 27.62 -22.02
N LEU A 52 -18.86 26.72 -21.28
CA LEU A 52 -18.18 25.60 -20.63
C LEU A 52 -17.53 24.67 -21.65
N THR A 53 -16.26 24.39 -21.40
CA THR A 53 -15.45 23.37 -22.08
C THR A 53 -15.20 22.17 -21.16
N ARG A 54 -15.22 22.35 -19.84
CA ARG A 54 -15.13 21.24 -18.86
C ARG A 54 -16.19 21.36 -17.77
N LEU A 55 -16.84 20.24 -17.46
CA LEU A 55 -17.82 20.13 -16.38
C LEU A 55 -17.56 18.88 -15.56
N CYS A 56 -17.24 19.06 -14.27
CA CYS A 56 -17.01 18.00 -13.31
C CYS A 56 -18.14 17.99 -12.27
N MET A 57 -18.86 16.87 -12.14
CA MET A 57 -19.97 16.70 -11.19
C MET A 57 -19.87 15.38 -10.43
N ARG A 58 -18.66 14.98 -10.03
CA ARG A 58 -18.46 13.71 -9.32
C ARG A 58 -19.18 13.66 -7.97
N GLN A 59 -19.53 12.47 -7.51
CA GLN A 59 -20.05 12.21 -6.16
C GLN A 59 -21.33 13.00 -5.83
N ASN A 60 -22.22 13.16 -6.81
CA ASN A 60 -23.50 13.83 -6.62
C ASN A 60 -24.65 12.80 -6.53
N LEU A 61 -25.88 13.27 -6.63
CA LEU A 61 -27.08 12.45 -6.56
C LEU A 61 -27.86 12.49 -7.89
N LEU A 62 -27.17 12.76 -9.01
CA LEU A 62 -27.81 12.93 -10.31
C LEU A 62 -28.55 11.65 -10.69
N THR A 63 -29.85 11.77 -10.98
CA THR A 63 -30.64 10.67 -11.55
C THR A 63 -31.02 10.94 -13.00
N VAL A 64 -31.01 12.20 -13.41
CA VAL A 64 -31.43 12.67 -14.75
C VAL A 64 -30.41 13.70 -15.24
N ILE A 65 -30.04 13.60 -16.51
CA ILE A 65 -29.17 14.57 -17.20
C ILE A 65 -30.05 15.46 -18.08
N ASN A 66 -30.25 16.71 -17.67
CA ASN A 66 -31.06 17.69 -18.42
C ASN A 66 -30.42 19.09 -18.45
N GLY A 67 -30.76 19.92 -19.43
CA GLY A 67 -30.23 21.28 -19.52
C GLY A 67 -28.78 21.39 -20.01
N LEU A 68 -28.14 20.29 -20.39
CA LEU A 68 -26.82 20.30 -21.04
C LEU A 68 -26.91 20.55 -22.55
N ASP A 69 -28.12 20.61 -23.12
CA ASP A 69 -28.39 20.82 -24.56
C ASP A 69 -27.78 22.11 -25.13
N THR A 70 -27.52 23.08 -24.26
CA THR A 70 -26.92 24.38 -24.61
C THR A 70 -25.40 24.40 -24.54
N LEU A 71 -24.77 23.39 -23.90
CA LEU A 71 -23.32 23.33 -23.66
C LEU A 71 -22.57 22.76 -24.87
N ILE A 72 -22.85 23.27 -26.06
CA ILE A 72 -22.33 22.75 -27.35
C ILE A 72 -20.80 22.85 -27.51
N ASN A 73 -20.13 23.55 -26.59
CA ASN A 73 -18.67 23.70 -26.54
C ASN A 73 -18.00 22.74 -25.55
N LEU A 74 -18.76 21.89 -24.86
CA LEU A 74 -18.22 20.99 -23.85
C LEU A 74 -17.32 19.92 -24.49
N GLU A 75 -16.09 19.83 -23.99
CA GLU A 75 -15.07 18.87 -24.43
C GLU A 75 -14.86 17.77 -23.39
N GLU A 76 -15.09 18.05 -22.11
CA GLU A 76 -14.96 17.07 -21.02
C GLU A 76 -16.16 17.12 -20.07
N LEU A 77 -16.74 15.95 -19.81
CA LEU A 77 -17.87 15.77 -18.90
C LEU A 77 -17.60 14.60 -17.95
N ASP A 78 -17.51 14.90 -16.66
CA ASP A 78 -17.28 13.91 -15.62
C ASP A 78 -18.49 13.82 -14.68
N LEU A 79 -19.17 12.68 -14.73
CA LEU A 79 -20.37 12.33 -13.97
C LEU A 79 -20.13 11.12 -13.05
N TYR A 80 -18.87 10.84 -12.69
CA TYR A 80 -18.47 9.72 -11.83
C TYR A 80 -19.23 9.71 -10.48
N ASP A 81 -19.62 8.52 -10.01
CA ASP A 81 -20.26 8.32 -8.69
C ASP A 81 -21.52 9.17 -8.51
N ASN A 82 -22.53 8.83 -9.32
CA ASN A 82 -23.85 9.44 -9.30
C ASN A 82 -24.93 8.33 -9.22
N ARG A 83 -26.18 8.65 -9.54
CA ARG A 83 -27.31 7.70 -9.50
C ARG A 83 -28.01 7.56 -10.86
N ILE A 84 -27.31 7.87 -11.94
CA ILE A 84 -27.84 7.91 -13.31
C ILE A 84 -28.15 6.47 -13.75
N ASP A 85 -29.37 6.20 -14.21
CA ASP A 85 -29.77 4.88 -14.70
C ASP A 85 -29.96 4.82 -16.22
N LYS A 86 -30.13 5.98 -16.88
CA LYS A 86 -30.25 6.15 -18.33
C LYS A 86 -29.37 7.28 -18.83
N ILE A 87 -28.76 7.07 -19.98
CA ILE A 87 -28.00 8.11 -20.67
C ILE A 87 -28.98 8.90 -21.53
N GLU A 88 -29.15 10.18 -21.22
CA GLU A 88 -30.04 11.09 -21.95
C GLU A 88 -29.47 12.51 -21.91
N GLY A 89 -29.96 13.41 -22.77
CA GLY A 89 -29.56 14.82 -22.76
C GLY A 89 -28.13 15.12 -23.23
N LEU A 90 -27.37 14.13 -23.72
CA LEU A 90 -25.99 14.31 -24.21
C LEU A 90 -25.88 14.52 -25.72
N ASN A 91 -26.94 14.23 -26.50
CA ASN A 91 -26.92 14.17 -27.96
C ASN A 91 -26.36 15.41 -28.70
N HIS A 92 -26.38 16.58 -28.05
CA HIS A 92 -25.94 17.85 -28.64
C HIS A 92 -24.46 18.19 -28.34
N LEU A 93 -23.79 17.41 -27.49
CA LEU A 93 -22.41 17.65 -27.03
C LEU A 93 -21.38 17.13 -28.04
N VAL A 94 -21.51 17.49 -29.31
CA VAL A 94 -20.76 16.88 -30.43
C VAL A 94 -19.25 17.13 -30.40
N LYS A 95 -18.76 18.01 -29.51
CA LYS A 95 -17.34 18.29 -29.29
C LYS A 95 -16.73 17.47 -28.14
N LEU A 96 -17.53 16.65 -27.46
CA LEU A 96 -17.09 15.90 -26.29
C LEU A 96 -16.00 14.90 -26.67
N ARG A 97 -14.87 14.96 -25.96
CA ARG A 97 -13.71 14.08 -26.12
C ARG A 97 -13.56 13.12 -24.95
N HIS A 98 -13.93 13.56 -23.76
CA HIS A 98 -13.86 12.78 -22.52
C HIS A 98 -15.23 12.71 -21.85
N LEU A 99 -15.68 11.48 -21.56
CA LEU A 99 -16.93 11.22 -20.86
C LEU A 99 -16.76 10.12 -19.80
N ASP A 100 -16.87 10.49 -18.52
CA ASP A 100 -16.87 9.54 -17.40
C ASP A 100 -18.28 9.38 -16.82
N LEU A 101 -18.86 8.19 -16.98
CA LEU A 101 -20.15 7.76 -16.44
C LEU A 101 -19.99 6.60 -15.45
N SER A 102 -18.78 6.41 -14.90
CA SER A 102 -18.48 5.33 -13.96
C SER A 102 -19.21 5.49 -12.63
N PHE A 103 -19.40 4.38 -11.91
CA PHE A 103 -20.07 4.32 -10.60
C PHE A 103 -21.48 4.91 -10.64
N ASN A 104 -22.26 4.53 -11.66
CA ASN A 104 -23.65 4.88 -11.80
C ASN A 104 -24.53 3.61 -11.78
N ARG A 105 -25.76 3.69 -12.29
CA ARG A 105 -26.74 2.60 -12.33
C ARG A 105 -27.15 2.23 -13.75
N ILE A 106 -26.34 2.62 -14.74
CA ILE A 106 -26.63 2.51 -16.16
C ILE A 106 -26.73 1.04 -16.57
N ARG A 107 -27.77 0.70 -17.36
CA ARG A 107 -28.01 -0.66 -17.84
C ARG A 107 -27.74 -0.84 -19.32
N LYS A 108 -27.78 0.25 -20.09
CA LYS A 108 -27.69 0.27 -21.54
C LYS A 108 -26.85 1.47 -21.99
N ILE A 109 -26.00 1.23 -22.97
CA ILE A 109 -25.26 2.28 -23.67
C ILE A 109 -26.15 2.74 -24.83
N GLU A 110 -26.60 3.99 -24.79
CA GLU A 110 -27.49 4.59 -25.78
C GLU A 110 -27.36 6.11 -25.73
N ASN A 111 -27.84 6.81 -26.77
CA ASN A 111 -27.87 8.28 -26.83
C ASN A 111 -26.48 8.94 -26.72
N ILE A 112 -25.46 8.26 -27.27
CA ILE A 112 -24.08 8.78 -27.40
C ILE A 112 -23.55 8.64 -28.83
N GLU A 113 -24.38 8.17 -29.77
CA GLU A 113 -23.98 7.84 -31.14
C GLU A 113 -23.52 9.07 -31.94
N ASN A 114 -23.93 10.27 -31.55
CA ASN A 114 -23.53 11.53 -32.17
C ASN A 114 -22.23 12.13 -31.58
N LEU A 115 -21.68 11.54 -30.52
CA LEU A 115 -20.49 12.05 -29.82
C LEU A 115 -19.20 11.59 -30.52
N VAL A 116 -19.12 11.81 -31.83
CA VAL A 116 -18.11 11.25 -32.74
C VAL A 116 -16.67 11.73 -32.48
N GLU A 117 -16.50 12.75 -31.63
CA GLU A 117 -15.20 13.27 -31.19
C GLU A 117 -14.66 12.58 -29.93
N LEU A 118 -15.41 11.63 -29.33
CA LEU A 118 -14.98 10.92 -28.12
C LEU A 118 -13.68 10.14 -28.35
N THR A 119 -12.71 10.39 -27.48
CA THR A 119 -11.44 9.65 -27.39
C THR A 119 -11.39 8.77 -26.15
N ASP A 120 -12.03 9.18 -25.06
CA ASP A 120 -11.99 8.51 -23.76
C ASP A 120 -13.40 8.34 -23.18
N LEU A 121 -13.79 7.09 -22.92
CA LEU A 121 -15.13 6.75 -22.47
C LEU A 121 -15.11 5.72 -21.33
N PHE A 122 -15.71 6.09 -20.19
CA PHE A 122 -15.65 5.29 -18.97
C PHE A 122 -17.04 4.93 -18.44
N PHE A 123 -17.24 3.66 -18.15
CA PHE A 123 -18.48 3.06 -17.64
C PHE A 123 -18.24 2.09 -16.47
N VAL A 124 -17.13 2.23 -15.75
CA VAL A 124 -16.74 1.29 -14.69
C VAL A 124 -17.82 1.21 -13.62
N SER A 125 -18.08 0.02 -13.06
CA SER A 125 -19.05 -0.17 -11.95
C SER A 125 -20.47 0.29 -12.29
N ASN A 126 -21.02 -0.17 -13.41
CA ASN A 126 -22.41 0.02 -13.81
C ASN A 126 -23.16 -1.34 -13.84
N LYS A 127 -24.32 -1.40 -14.52
CA LYS A 127 -25.14 -2.61 -14.67
C LYS A 127 -25.30 -3.02 -16.14
N ILE A 128 -24.37 -2.61 -17.00
CA ILE A 128 -24.41 -2.84 -18.45
C ILE A 128 -24.22 -4.34 -18.74
N SER A 129 -25.09 -4.91 -19.57
CA SER A 129 -25.02 -6.32 -19.97
C SER A 129 -24.60 -6.56 -21.41
N LYS A 130 -24.67 -5.53 -22.26
CA LYS A 130 -24.38 -5.60 -23.70
C LYS A 130 -23.59 -4.36 -24.13
N ILE A 131 -22.63 -4.54 -25.02
CA ILE A 131 -21.92 -3.46 -25.70
C ILE A 131 -22.74 -3.10 -26.95
N GLU A 132 -23.21 -1.86 -27.04
CA GLU A 132 -24.02 -1.33 -28.14
C GLU A 132 -23.92 0.20 -28.17
N GLY A 133 -24.29 0.85 -29.28
CA GLY A 133 -24.32 2.31 -29.36
C GLY A 133 -22.94 2.98 -29.43
N LEU A 134 -21.90 2.22 -29.79
CA LEU A 134 -20.51 2.69 -29.92
C LEU A 134 -20.03 2.70 -31.39
N GLU A 135 -20.84 2.22 -32.33
CA GLU A 135 -20.43 1.88 -33.71
C GLU A 135 -19.93 3.10 -34.50
N THR A 136 -20.37 4.30 -34.13
CA THR A 136 -20.00 5.59 -34.75
C THR A 136 -18.79 6.26 -34.11
N LEU A 137 -18.32 5.78 -32.95
CA LEU A 137 -17.28 6.42 -32.14
C LEU A 137 -15.87 6.06 -32.62
N THR A 138 -15.61 6.20 -33.91
CA THR A 138 -14.39 5.69 -34.56
C THR A 138 -13.09 6.34 -34.07
N LYS A 139 -13.16 7.45 -33.33
CA LYS A 139 -12.01 8.15 -32.72
C LYS A 139 -11.65 7.65 -31.32
N LEU A 140 -12.41 6.70 -30.77
CA LEU A 140 -12.19 6.19 -29.43
C LEU A 140 -10.82 5.54 -29.30
N VAL A 141 -10.06 5.95 -28.28
CA VAL A 141 -8.72 5.48 -27.95
C VAL A 141 -8.73 4.64 -26.68
N ASN A 142 -9.51 5.05 -25.68
CA ASN A 142 -9.66 4.35 -24.41
C ASN A 142 -11.13 4.05 -24.10
N LEU A 143 -11.41 2.79 -23.78
CA LEU A 143 -12.74 2.33 -23.39
C LEU A 143 -12.67 1.50 -22.10
N GLU A 144 -13.32 1.98 -21.05
CA GLU A 144 -13.42 1.27 -19.78
C GLU A 144 -14.85 0.81 -19.48
N LEU A 145 -15.02 -0.51 -19.37
CA LEU A 145 -16.27 -1.22 -19.12
C LEU A 145 -16.15 -2.17 -17.91
N GLY A 146 -15.17 -1.96 -17.04
CA GLY A 146 -14.89 -2.80 -15.90
C GLY A 146 -16.07 -2.89 -14.91
N ALA A 147 -16.18 -4.00 -14.16
CA ALA A 147 -17.20 -4.19 -13.12
C ALA A 147 -18.65 -4.01 -13.62
N ASN A 148 -18.98 -4.62 -14.77
CA ASN A 148 -20.31 -4.65 -15.36
C ASN A 148 -20.87 -6.09 -15.40
N ARG A 149 -21.81 -6.37 -16.30
CA ARG A 149 -22.48 -7.68 -16.45
C ARG A 149 -22.34 -8.23 -17.88
N ILE A 150 -21.33 -7.78 -18.62
CA ILE A 150 -21.09 -8.11 -20.03
C ILE A 150 -20.67 -9.58 -20.15
N ARG A 151 -21.20 -10.28 -21.16
CA ARG A 151 -20.88 -11.70 -21.42
C ARG A 151 -20.12 -11.93 -22.73
N VAL A 152 -20.25 -11.02 -23.68
CA VAL A 152 -19.66 -11.14 -25.02
C VAL A 152 -19.11 -9.77 -25.38
N ILE A 153 -17.93 -9.76 -26.00
CA ILE A 153 -17.38 -8.57 -26.64
C ILE A 153 -17.94 -8.55 -28.06
N GLU A 154 -18.74 -7.54 -28.37
CA GLU A 154 -19.43 -7.39 -29.64
C GLU A 154 -19.59 -5.90 -29.97
N ASN A 155 -19.89 -5.58 -31.23
CA ASN A 155 -20.16 -4.22 -31.69
C ASN A 155 -18.98 -3.23 -31.49
N LEU A 156 -17.74 -3.74 -31.52
CA LEU A 156 -16.51 -2.94 -31.46
C LEU A 156 -15.78 -2.86 -32.81
N ASP A 157 -16.31 -3.48 -33.88
CA ASP A 157 -15.60 -3.68 -35.15
C ASP A 157 -15.10 -2.39 -35.81
N ASN A 158 -15.81 -1.27 -35.61
CA ASN A 158 -15.46 0.03 -36.18
C ASN A 158 -14.45 0.83 -35.33
N LEU A 159 -14.12 0.39 -34.11
CA LEU A 159 -13.24 1.10 -33.19
C LEU A 159 -11.76 0.84 -33.49
N VAL A 160 -11.38 1.01 -34.75
CA VAL A 160 -10.05 0.66 -35.28
C VAL A 160 -8.89 1.45 -34.65
N ASN A 161 -9.19 2.59 -33.99
CA ASN A 161 -8.22 3.42 -33.28
C ASN A 161 -8.11 3.11 -31.78
N LEU A 162 -8.88 2.14 -31.28
CA LEU A 162 -8.89 1.79 -29.86
C LEU A 162 -7.54 1.19 -29.46
N LYS A 163 -6.89 1.81 -28.47
CA LYS A 163 -5.58 1.40 -27.94
C LYS A 163 -5.68 0.70 -26.60
N GLN A 164 -6.69 1.03 -25.80
CA GLN A 164 -6.86 0.47 -24.46
C GLN A 164 -8.30 0.01 -24.28
N LEU A 165 -8.46 -1.25 -23.86
CA LEU A 165 -9.75 -1.85 -23.55
C LEU A 165 -9.72 -2.49 -22.17
N TRP A 166 -10.55 -1.98 -21.26
CA TRP A 166 -10.66 -2.47 -19.89
C TRP A 166 -12.04 -3.08 -19.66
N VAL A 167 -12.10 -4.40 -19.62
CA VAL A 167 -13.34 -5.19 -19.48
C VAL A 167 -13.28 -6.16 -18.30
N GLY A 168 -12.39 -5.91 -17.33
CA GLY A 168 -12.25 -6.72 -16.13
C GLY A 168 -13.51 -6.76 -15.25
N LYS A 169 -13.66 -7.79 -14.39
CA LYS A 169 -14.81 -8.00 -13.50
C LYS A 169 -16.15 -8.03 -14.24
N ASN A 170 -16.21 -8.79 -15.34
CA ASN A 170 -17.44 -9.04 -16.10
C ASN A 170 -17.77 -10.54 -16.08
N LYS A 171 -18.53 -11.03 -17.07
CA LYS A 171 -18.90 -12.45 -17.25
C LYS A 171 -18.50 -12.95 -18.63
N ILE A 172 -17.45 -12.37 -19.21
CA ILE A 172 -16.97 -12.68 -20.57
C ILE A 172 -16.34 -14.07 -20.59
N THR A 173 -16.64 -14.86 -21.63
CA THR A 173 -16.18 -16.24 -21.76
C THR A 173 -15.18 -16.47 -22.89
N SER A 174 -15.02 -15.52 -23.82
CA SER A 174 -14.10 -15.64 -24.96
C SER A 174 -13.63 -14.26 -25.45
N PHE A 175 -12.61 -14.27 -26.31
CA PHE A 175 -12.04 -13.09 -26.96
C PHE A 175 -12.69 -12.72 -28.31
N ALA A 176 -13.79 -13.41 -28.68
CA ALA A 176 -14.52 -13.10 -29.90
C ALA A 176 -14.88 -11.59 -29.94
N GLY A 177 -14.88 -11.00 -31.13
CA GLY A 177 -15.17 -9.57 -31.33
C GLY A 177 -13.98 -8.62 -31.21
N LEU A 178 -12.77 -9.11 -30.91
CA LEU A 178 -11.56 -8.28 -30.84
C LEU A 178 -10.76 -8.21 -32.16
N ARG A 179 -11.03 -9.10 -33.12
CA ARG A 179 -10.17 -9.32 -34.31
C ARG A 179 -9.85 -8.06 -35.13
N ASN A 180 -10.77 -7.10 -35.16
CA ASN A 180 -10.66 -5.86 -35.95
C ASN A 180 -9.92 -4.73 -35.21
N LEU A 181 -9.63 -4.86 -33.92
CA LEU A 181 -8.98 -3.83 -33.09
C LEU A 181 -7.46 -3.84 -33.27
N LYS A 182 -6.98 -3.63 -34.50
CA LYS A 182 -5.57 -3.78 -34.85
C LYS A 182 -4.62 -2.79 -34.16
N SER A 183 -5.16 -1.67 -33.64
CA SER A 183 -4.40 -0.68 -32.86
C SER A 183 -4.39 -0.96 -31.35
N LEU A 184 -5.01 -2.05 -30.90
CA LEU A 184 -5.13 -2.37 -29.47
C LEU A 184 -3.76 -2.71 -28.91
N ASN A 185 -3.36 -1.94 -27.89
CA ASN A 185 -2.08 -2.07 -27.21
C ASN A 185 -2.26 -2.78 -25.86
N LEU A 186 -3.24 -2.34 -25.07
CA LEU A 186 -3.54 -2.89 -23.75
C LEU A 186 -4.93 -3.54 -23.72
N LEU A 187 -4.98 -4.79 -23.27
CA LEU A 187 -6.21 -5.51 -22.97
C LEU A 187 -6.25 -5.95 -21.51
N SER A 188 -7.15 -5.35 -20.73
CA SER A 188 -7.43 -5.74 -19.36
C SER A 188 -8.76 -6.51 -19.29
N ILE A 189 -8.71 -7.79 -18.97
CA ILE A 189 -9.87 -8.69 -18.94
C ILE A 189 -9.87 -9.64 -17.73
N GLN A 190 -9.19 -9.24 -16.66
CA GLN A 190 -9.12 -9.97 -15.39
C GLN A 190 -10.49 -10.17 -14.74
N SER A 191 -10.65 -11.21 -13.91
CA SER A 191 -11.91 -11.52 -13.21
C SER A 191 -13.08 -11.73 -14.17
N ASN A 192 -12.90 -12.59 -15.17
CA ASN A 192 -13.92 -13.01 -16.12
C ASN A 192 -14.10 -14.55 -16.06
N ARG A 193 -14.65 -15.17 -17.11
CA ARG A 193 -14.93 -16.61 -17.19
C ARG A 193 -14.26 -17.24 -18.42
N ILE A 194 -13.12 -16.70 -18.80
CA ILE A 194 -12.37 -17.15 -19.98
C ILE A 194 -11.67 -18.46 -19.65
N SER A 195 -11.83 -19.47 -20.50
CA SER A 195 -11.21 -20.79 -20.32
C SER A 195 -10.13 -21.12 -21.34
N GLU A 196 -10.09 -20.38 -22.44
CA GLU A 196 -9.09 -20.51 -23.50
C GLU A 196 -8.74 -19.13 -24.09
N ILE A 197 -7.50 -19.00 -24.54
CA ILE A 197 -7.05 -17.85 -25.33
C ILE A 197 -7.18 -18.21 -26.81
N SER A 198 -8.01 -17.47 -27.53
CA SER A 198 -8.26 -17.65 -28.97
C SER A 198 -8.47 -16.28 -29.63
N ASP A 199 -8.40 -16.21 -30.96
CA ASP A 199 -8.81 -15.05 -31.76
C ASP A 199 -8.08 -13.71 -31.53
N ILE A 200 -6.97 -13.70 -30.77
CA ILE A 200 -6.16 -12.49 -30.52
C ILE A 200 -4.79 -12.50 -31.17
N SER A 201 -4.35 -13.61 -31.77
CA SER A 201 -3.00 -13.75 -32.34
C SER A 201 -2.68 -12.75 -33.46
N GLU A 202 -3.70 -12.21 -34.13
CA GLU A 202 -3.56 -11.20 -35.19
C GLU A 202 -3.54 -9.74 -34.67
N LEU A 203 -3.58 -9.52 -33.35
CA LEU A 203 -3.50 -8.19 -32.75
C LEU A 203 -2.03 -7.80 -32.58
N THR A 204 -1.37 -7.42 -33.67
CA THR A 204 0.08 -7.25 -33.73
C THR A 204 0.62 -6.10 -32.88
N GLU A 205 -0.19 -5.10 -32.56
CA GLU A 205 0.20 -3.96 -31.70
C GLU A 205 -0.03 -4.22 -30.20
N LEU A 206 -0.62 -5.37 -29.85
CA LEU A 206 -0.94 -5.73 -28.47
C LEU A 206 0.34 -6.09 -27.73
N ASN A 207 0.62 -5.36 -26.65
CA ASN A 207 1.82 -5.50 -25.82
C ASN A 207 1.50 -5.94 -24.39
N GLU A 208 0.35 -5.55 -23.86
CA GLU A 208 -0.03 -5.75 -22.45
C GLU A 208 -1.36 -6.50 -22.36
N ILE A 209 -1.34 -7.66 -21.71
CA ILE A 209 -2.54 -8.46 -21.47
C ILE A 209 -2.65 -8.80 -19.98
N TYR A 210 -3.77 -8.39 -19.38
CA TYR A 210 -4.13 -8.75 -18.00
C TYR A 210 -5.30 -9.72 -17.98
N LEU A 211 -5.00 -10.99 -17.69
CA LEU A 211 -5.91 -12.14 -17.71
C LEU A 211 -6.10 -12.80 -16.35
N SER A 212 -5.66 -12.17 -15.26
CA SER A 212 -5.75 -12.79 -13.95
C SER A 212 -7.19 -13.11 -13.50
N HIS A 213 -7.36 -14.10 -12.62
CA HIS A 213 -8.67 -14.52 -12.11
C HIS A 213 -9.64 -14.94 -13.24
N ASN A 214 -9.21 -15.87 -14.08
CA ASN A 214 -10.03 -16.51 -15.10
C ASN A 214 -10.02 -18.04 -14.87
N ALA A 215 -10.40 -18.83 -15.87
CA ALA A 215 -10.45 -20.29 -15.81
C ALA A 215 -9.53 -20.95 -16.87
N LEU A 216 -8.45 -20.27 -17.27
CA LEU A 216 -7.52 -20.76 -18.28
C LEU A 216 -6.83 -22.04 -17.81
N LYS A 217 -6.84 -23.09 -18.64
CA LYS A 217 -6.07 -24.32 -18.40
C LYS A 217 -4.79 -24.39 -19.21
N VAL A 218 -4.76 -23.70 -20.34
CA VAL A 218 -3.65 -23.65 -21.27
C VAL A 218 -3.51 -22.24 -21.83
N ILE A 219 -2.28 -21.87 -22.17
CA ILE A 219 -1.99 -20.63 -22.88
C ILE A 219 -2.16 -20.91 -24.37
N GLY A 220 -3.09 -20.20 -25.02
CA GLY A 220 -3.29 -20.27 -26.46
C GLY A 220 -2.28 -19.44 -27.26
N PRO A 221 -2.44 -19.33 -28.59
CA PRO A 221 -1.56 -18.51 -29.41
C PRO A 221 -1.69 -17.02 -29.06
N LEU A 222 -0.56 -16.41 -28.70
CA LEU A 222 -0.44 -14.99 -28.34
C LEU A 222 0.27 -14.20 -29.45
N PRO A 223 -0.03 -12.89 -29.61
CA PRO A 223 0.74 -12.00 -30.49
C PRO A 223 2.23 -11.98 -30.16
N PRO A 224 3.13 -11.77 -31.14
CA PRO A 224 4.57 -11.81 -30.91
C PRO A 224 5.13 -10.62 -30.10
N ASN A 225 4.41 -9.50 -30.03
CA ASN A 225 4.88 -8.24 -29.44
C ASN A 225 4.52 -8.07 -27.96
N ILE A 226 4.06 -9.13 -27.29
CA ILE A 226 3.70 -9.09 -25.87
C ILE A 226 4.93 -8.83 -25.01
N THR A 227 4.87 -7.75 -24.23
CA THR A 227 5.87 -7.36 -23.23
C THR A 227 5.40 -7.71 -21.82
N THR A 228 4.10 -7.62 -21.55
CA THR A 228 3.52 -7.92 -20.23
C THR A 228 2.37 -8.90 -20.36
N LEU A 229 2.49 -10.02 -19.66
CA LEU A 229 1.48 -11.08 -19.60
C LEU A 229 1.15 -11.42 -18.15
N ASP A 230 -0.04 -11.03 -17.69
CA ASP A 230 -0.60 -11.47 -16.41
C ASP A 230 -1.61 -12.58 -16.64
N ILE A 231 -1.27 -13.79 -16.23
CA ILE A 231 -2.10 -15.00 -16.26
C ILE A 231 -2.32 -15.55 -14.84
N GLY A 232 -2.10 -14.74 -13.80
CA GLY A 232 -2.19 -15.20 -12.41
C GLY A 232 -3.60 -15.64 -12.01
N ASN A 233 -3.76 -16.48 -11.00
CA ASN A 233 -5.08 -16.95 -10.53
C ASN A 233 -5.89 -17.61 -11.67
N ASN A 234 -5.30 -18.58 -12.34
CA ASN A 234 -5.93 -19.41 -13.37
C ASN A 234 -5.74 -20.90 -13.00
N ARG A 235 -5.89 -21.82 -13.95
CA ARG A 235 -5.75 -23.28 -13.76
C ARG A 235 -4.72 -23.85 -14.73
N ILE A 236 -3.69 -23.09 -15.08
CA ILE A 236 -2.71 -23.47 -16.09
C ILE A 236 -1.78 -24.53 -15.52
N GLU A 237 -1.72 -25.70 -16.15
CA GLU A 237 -0.85 -26.81 -15.72
C GLU A 237 0.54 -26.73 -16.34
N HIS A 238 0.65 -26.11 -17.52
CA HIS A 238 1.82 -26.10 -18.40
C HIS A 238 1.99 -24.73 -19.06
N LEU A 239 3.18 -24.10 -18.97
CA LEU A 239 3.49 -22.81 -19.58
C LEU A 239 3.86 -22.92 -21.08
N GLY A 240 3.05 -23.61 -21.88
CA GLY A 240 3.28 -23.71 -23.33
C GLY A 240 3.05 -22.41 -24.09
N ASN A 241 3.46 -22.37 -25.37
CA ASN A 241 3.21 -21.25 -26.29
C ASN A 241 3.81 -19.89 -25.87
N LEU A 242 4.91 -19.91 -25.12
CA LEU A 242 5.65 -18.68 -24.77
C LEU A 242 6.96 -18.54 -25.55
N GLU A 243 7.49 -19.63 -26.14
CA GLU A 243 8.80 -19.65 -26.83
C GLU A 243 9.01 -18.49 -27.81
N HIS A 244 7.99 -18.12 -28.59
CA HIS A 244 8.08 -17.07 -29.62
C HIS A 244 8.01 -15.63 -29.08
N LEU A 245 7.68 -15.41 -27.81
CA LEU A 245 7.52 -14.08 -27.22
C LEU A 245 8.87 -13.46 -26.81
N GLU A 246 9.77 -13.22 -27.76
CA GLU A 246 11.16 -12.78 -27.49
C GLU A 246 11.26 -11.45 -26.71
N ASN A 247 10.22 -10.61 -26.83
CA ASN A 247 10.14 -9.30 -26.18
C ASN A 247 9.45 -9.33 -24.80
N LEU A 248 9.08 -10.49 -24.27
CA LEU A 248 8.41 -10.60 -22.98
C LEU A 248 9.32 -10.08 -21.86
N GLU A 249 8.85 -9.06 -21.15
CA GLU A 249 9.53 -8.41 -20.04
C GLU A 249 8.94 -8.81 -18.69
N GLU A 250 7.63 -9.00 -18.61
CA GLU A 250 6.91 -9.29 -17.37
C GLU A 250 5.95 -10.46 -17.55
N LEU A 251 6.11 -11.48 -16.70
CA LEU A 251 5.22 -12.64 -16.64
C LEU A 251 4.71 -12.83 -15.21
N TRP A 252 3.40 -12.64 -15.01
CA TRP A 252 2.75 -12.93 -13.73
C TRP A 252 1.93 -14.22 -13.88
N ALA A 253 2.43 -15.32 -13.31
CA ALA A 253 1.83 -16.65 -13.43
C ALA A 253 1.49 -17.30 -12.07
N SER A 254 1.55 -16.53 -10.98
CA SER A 254 1.20 -16.96 -9.63
C SER A 254 -0.22 -17.54 -9.56
N TYR A 255 -0.44 -18.52 -8.68
CA TYR A 255 -1.72 -19.20 -8.50
C TYR A 255 -2.24 -19.87 -9.78
N ASN A 256 -1.39 -20.71 -10.36
CA ASN A 256 -1.73 -21.67 -11.40
C ASN A 256 -1.42 -23.10 -10.89
N GLN A 257 -1.60 -24.11 -11.73
CA GLN A 257 -1.41 -25.53 -11.37
C GLN A 257 -0.11 -26.09 -11.96
N LEU A 258 0.93 -25.25 -12.03
CA LEU A 258 2.21 -25.60 -12.64
C LEU A 258 2.92 -26.68 -11.82
N SER A 259 3.30 -27.78 -12.47
CA SER A 259 3.89 -28.96 -11.81
C SER A 259 5.36 -29.22 -12.15
N SER A 260 5.91 -28.54 -13.16
CA SER A 260 7.25 -28.79 -13.69
C SER A 260 8.06 -27.51 -13.88
N PHE A 261 9.09 -27.33 -13.06
CA PHE A 261 10.02 -26.21 -13.19
C PHE A 261 10.91 -26.30 -14.44
N GLU A 262 11.23 -27.52 -14.90
CA GLU A 262 12.02 -27.76 -16.13
C GLU A 262 11.30 -27.20 -17.38
N GLU A 263 9.98 -27.30 -17.41
CA GLU A 263 9.18 -26.75 -18.50
C GLU A 263 9.18 -25.22 -18.49
N ILE A 264 9.13 -24.62 -17.31
CA ILE A 264 9.19 -23.17 -17.12
C ILE A 264 10.55 -22.64 -17.59
N GLU A 265 11.65 -23.28 -17.14
CA GLU A 265 12.99 -22.94 -17.61
C GLU A 265 13.09 -23.02 -19.13
N LYS A 266 12.58 -24.10 -19.74
CA LYS A 266 12.60 -24.27 -21.20
C LYS A 266 11.88 -23.14 -21.94
N GLN A 267 10.69 -22.76 -21.47
CA GLN A 267 9.83 -21.76 -22.13
C GLN A 267 10.37 -20.33 -21.97
N LEU A 268 11.10 -20.08 -20.89
CA LEU A 268 11.66 -18.77 -20.55
C LEU A 268 13.15 -18.62 -20.92
N ALA A 269 13.86 -19.70 -21.28
CA ALA A 269 15.30 -19.72 -21.53
C ALA A 269 15.78 -18.69 -22.57
N ASN A 270 14.97 -18.39 -23.57
CA ASN A 270 15.32 -17.47 -24.66
C ASN A 270 14.86 -16.01 -24.42
N LYS A 271 14.26 -15.70 -23.27
CA LYS A 271 13.69 -14.38 -22.95
C LYS A 271 14.73 -13.44 -22.34
N LYS A 272 15.53 -12.82 -23.20
CA LYS A 272 16.65 -11.95 -22.80
C LYS A 272 16.22 -10.70 -22.01
N ASN A 273 14.98 -10.25 -22.22
CA ASN A 273 14.44 -9.02 -21.62
C ASN A 273 13.53 -9.27 -20.42
N LEU A 274 13.40 -10.53 -19.96
CA LEU A 274 12.52 -10.90 -18.85
C LEU A 274 13.04 -10.32 -17.53
N LYS A 275 12.28 -9.38 -16.96
CA LYS A 275 12.61 -8.62 -15.74
C LYS A 275 11.95 -9.20 -14.50
N THR A 276 10.71 -9.69 -14.65
CA THR A 276 9.87 -10.10 -13.53
C THR A 276 9.15 -11.40 -13.85
N ILE A 277 9.36 -12.42 -13.01
CA ILE A 277 8.56 -13.64 -12.98
C ILE A 277 7.91 -13.71 -11.60
N SER A 278 6.59 -13.68 -11.54
CA SER A 278 5.84 -14.00 -10.33
C SER A 278 5.32 -15.43 -10.49
N GLU A 279 5.97 -16.39 -9.84
CA GLU A 279 5.53 -17.78 -9.76
C GLU A 279 5.40 -18.17 -8.30
N SER A 280 4.23 -18.70 -7.91
CA SER A 280 4.04 -19.35 -6.62
C SER A 280 4.08 -20.86 -6.83
N ALA A 281 5.28 -21.43 -6.95
CA ALA A 281 5.43 -22.87 -6.72
C ALA A 281 5.25 -23.11 -5.22
N THR A 282 4.04 -23.48 -4.81
CA THR A 282 3.73 -23.94 -3.46
C THR A 282 4.65 -25.09 -3.08
N ASN A 283 5.56 -24.86 -2.12
CA ASN A 283 6.08 -25.89 -1.22
C ASN A 283 6.74 -25.26 0.02
N HIS A 284 6.01 -25.30 1.13
CA HIS A 284 6.45 -25.34 2.53
C HIS A 284 7.58 -24.40 3.01
N ILE A 285 7.22 -23.53 3.96
CA ILE A 285 8.16 -22.98 4.96
C ILE A 285 8.91 -24.18 5.61
N PRO A 286 10.25 -24.26 5.52
CA PRO A 286 10.98 -25.29 6.23
C PRO A 286 10.76 -25.14 7.73
N SER A 287 10.32 -26.21 8.40
CA SER A 287 10.25 -26.26 9.86
C SER A 287 11.61 -25.90 10.47
N LEU A 288 11.60 -24.94 11.41
CA LEU A 288 12.73 -24.40 12.18
C LEU A 288 13.66 -25.44 12.81
N ALA A 289 13.15 -26.64 13.08
CA ALA A 289 13.94 -27.75 13.63
C ALA A 289 15.10 -28.21 12.71
N LYS A 290 15.14 -27.78 11.44
CA LYS A 290 16.25 -28.06 10.52
C LYS A 290 17.34 -26.99 10.48
N LEU A 291 17.11 -25.78 10.99
CA LEU A 291 18.02 -24.64 10.86
C LEU A 291 18.84 -24.37 12.13
N ASP A 292 18.28 -24.56 13.32
CA ASP A 292 19.03 -24.54 14.59
C ASP A 292 18.26 -25.31 15.69
N PRO A 293 18.77 -26.47 16.18
CA PRO A 293 18.10 -27.26 17.19
C PRO A 293 18.02 -26.61 18.58
N ASN A 294 18.69 -25.48 18.82
CA ASN A 294 18.67 -24.78 20.12
C ASN A 294 17.58 -23.68 20.24
N LEU A 295 16.82 -23.41 19.17
CA LEU A 295 15.80 -22.35 19.13
C LEU A 295 14.40 -22.80 19.60
N ALA A 296 14.24 -24.06 20.04
CA ALA A 296 12.94 -24.63 20.40
C ALA A 296 12.37 -24.18 21.76
N ASP A 297 13.14 -23.45 22.58
CA ASP A 297 12.80 -23.14 23.98
C ASP A 297 12.60 -21.63 24.28
N LEU A 298 12.26 -20.81 23.30
CA LEU A 298 12.01 -19.38 23.52
C LEU A 298 10.54 -19.09 23.93
N PRO A 299 10.30 -18.10 24.83
CA PRO A 299 9.01 -17.91 25.49
C PRO A 299 7.87 -17.55 24.52
N ASN A 300 6.74 -18.21 24.73
CA ASN A 300 5.51 -18.17 23.92
C ASN A 300 4.57 -16.99 24.21
N GLN A 301 5.02 -15.90 24.83
CA GLN A 301 4.15 -14.76 25.14
C GLN A 301 4.57 -13.48 24.40
N PRO A 302 3.66 -12.84 23.65
CA PRO A 302 3.91 -11.54 23.04
C PRO A 302 4.13 -10.50 24.15
N PRO A 303 4.97 -9.47 23.92
CA PRO A 303 5.01 -8.33 24.83
C PRO A 303 3.63 -7.68 24.84
N ASP A 304 3.07 -7.53 26.05
CA ASP A 304 1.86 -6.76 26.31
C ASP A 304 2.00 -5.34 25.70
N ASP A 305 0.90 -4.80 25.18
CA ASP A 305 0.80 -3.44 24.64
C ASP A 305 1.09 -2.37 25.71
N SER A 306 1.09 -2.75 27.00
CA SER A 306 1.75 -1.99 28.05
C SER A 306 3.27 -2.23 28.01
N LEU A 307 4.03 -1.19 27.68
CA LEU A 307 5.49 -1.16 27.84
C LEU A 307 5.90 -1.87 29.15
N ILE A 308 6.73 -2.91 29.01
CA ILE A 308 7.40 -3.70 30.06
C ILE A 308 6.57 -4.87 30.61
N SER A 309 6.80 -6.05 30.06
CA SER A 309 6.69 -7.30 30.85
C SER A 309 7.72 -7.24 31.98
N SER A 310 7.27 -7.41 33.22
CA SER A 310 8.12 -7.50 34.41
C SER A 310 8.95 -8.79 34.48
N ASP A 311 8.76 -9.73 33.56
CA ASP A 311 9.36 -11.06 33.60
C ASP A 311 9.93 -11.48 32.24
N SER A 312 11.14 -11.00 31.95
CA SER A 312 12.08 -11.76 31.12
C SER A 312 13.51 -11.37 31.49
N ASN A 313 14.42 -12.35 31.58
CA ASN A 313 15.86 -12.16 31.78
C ASN A 313 16.56 -11.43 30.61
N PHE A 314 15.81 -10.69 29.78
CA PHE A 314 16.31 -9.95 28.63
C PHE A 314 16.38 -8.45 28.97
N VAL A 315 17.59 -7.95 29.20
CA VAL A 315 17.85 -6.52 29.34
C VAL A 315 17.90 -5.92 27.93
N ASN A 316 16.86 -5.17 27.54
CA ASN A 316 16.87 -4.44 26.28
C ASN A 316 18.00 -3.39 26.31
N PRO A 317 19.02 -3.48 25.43
CA PRO A 317 20.20 -2.61 25.51
C PRO A 317 19.94 -1.17 25.05
N VAL A 318 18.79 -0.89 24.42
CA VAL A 318 18.47 0.44 23.88
C VAL A 318 17.09 0.86 24.34
N ALA A 319 17.05 1.88 25.20
CA ALA A 319 15.84 2.48 25.73
C ALA A 319 14.96 3.07 24.61
N PRO A 320 13.62 3.05 24.77
CA PRO A 320 12.72 3.69 23.82
C PRO A 320 13.09 5.14 23.54
N VAL A 321 12.97 5.53 22.27
CA VAL A 321 13.18 6.90 21.81
C VAL A 321 12.32 7.90 22.61
N ILE A 322 11.08 7.50 22.94
CA ILE A 322 10.21 8.18 23.91
C ILE A 322 9.58 7.11 24.80
N GLN A 323 9.76 7.22 26.11
CA GLN A 323 9.09 6.36 27.10
C GLN A 323 7.75 7.00 27.48
N VAL A 324 6.67 6.55 26.85
CA VAL A 324 5.30 7.02 27.12
C VAL A 324 4.33 5.84 27.16
N THR A 325 3.66 5.68 28.29
CA THR A 325 2.60 4.69 28.51
C THR A 325 1.33 5.05 27.71
N SER A 326 0.37 4.11 27.63
CA SER A 326 -0.91 4.36 26.93
C SER A 326 -1.72 5.46 27.59
N ASP A 327 -1.75 5.49 28.93
CA ASP A 327 -2.46 6.53 29.67
C ASP A 327 -1.80 7.90 29.50
N GLU A 328 -0.47 7.96 29.53
CA GLU A 328 0.26 9.20 29.25
C GLU A 328 0.05 9.69 27.80
N PHE A 329 -0.01 8.78 26.83
CA PHE A 329 -0.33 9.15 25.45
C PHE A 329 -1.72 9.78 25.35
N VAL A 330 -2.73 9.16 25.98
CA VAL A 330 -4.10 9.70 26.03
C VAL A 330 -4.11 11.08 26.70
N ASN A 331 -3.41 11.25 27.83
CA ASN A 331 -3.29 12.53 28.52
C ASN A 331 -2.65 13.61 27.63
N ILE A 332 -1.64 13.25 26.81
CA ILE A 332 -1.06 14.17 25.82
C ILE A 332 -2.10 14.58 24.79
N ILE A 333 -2.87 13.64 24.25
CA ILE A 333 -3.94 13.95 23.28
C ILE A 333 -5.00 14.87 23.89
N ASP A 334 -5.41 14.61 25.12
CA ASP A 334 -6.40 15.44 25.81
C ASP A 334 -5.86 16.85 26.10
N SER A 335 -4.57 16.98 26.44
CA SER A 335 -3.93 18.30 26.55
C SER A 335 -3.92 19.08 25.24
N VAL A 336 -3.83 18.40 24.08
CA VAL A 336 -3.91 19.03 22.75
C VAL A 336 -5.34 19.47 22.44
N LYS A 337 -6.34 18.65 22.78
CA LYS A 337 -7.76 19.03 22.61
C LYS A 337 -8.10 20.25 23.46
N GLN A 338 -7.70 20.26 24.72
CA GLN A 338 -7.87 21.40 25.61
C GLN A 338 -7.17 22.66 25.07
N ALA A 339 -5.93 22.52 24.58
CA ALA A 339 -5.22 23.63 23.95
C ALA A 339 -5.99 24.23 22.77
N ILE A 340 -6.60 23.39 21.93
CA ILE A 340 -7.44 23.85 20.80
C ILE A 340 -8.67 24.62 21.29
N GLU A 341 -9.32 24.14 22.34
CA GLU A 341 -10.47 24.83 22.97
C GLU A 341 -10.08 26.20 23.53
N GLU A 342 -8.88 26.30 24.10
CA GLU A 342 -8.28 27.54 24.63
C GLU A 342 -7.71 28.46 23.53
N GLY A 343 -7.81 28.09 22.25
CA GLY A 343 -7.38 28.90 21.11
C GLY A 343 -5.92 28.71 20.70
N ILE A 344 -5.21 27.74 21.29
CA ILE A 344 -3.85 27.34 20.93
C ILE A 344 -3.93 26.28 19.84
N TYR A 345 -3.95 26.72 18.58
CA TYR A 345 -4.15 25.82 17.44
C TYR A 345 -2.85 25.14 16.96
N PRO A 346 -2.94 23.90 16.41
CA PRO A 346 -1.85 23.26 15.71
C PRO A 346 -1.33 24.12 14.56
N VAL A 347 -0.01 24.11 14.36
CA VAL A 347 0.68 24.94 13.37
C VAL A 347 1.08 24.08 12.18
N ARG A 348 0.69 24.48 10.97
CA ARG A 348 1.02 23.74 9.74
C ARG A 348 2.52 23.71 9.49
N ILE A 349 3.04 22.53 9.16
CA ILE A 349 4.43 22.31 8.75
C ILE A 349 4.55 22.63 7.26
N SER A 350 5.45 23.54 6.90
CA SER A 350 5.62 23.99 5.50
C SER A 350 6.47 23.03 4.65
N LYS A 351 7.40 22.30 5.30
CA LYS A 351 8.24 21.24 4.69
C LYS A 351 7.48 19.91 4.61
N GLY A 352 7.73 19.09 3.58
CA GLY A 352 7.07 17.79 3.34
C GLY A 352 5.98 17.82 2.26
N SER A 353 5.41 16.66 1.88
CA SER A 353 4.45 16.54 0.76
C SER A 353 2.96 16.54 1.18
N SER A 354 2.67 16.27 2.46
CA SER A 354 1.33 16.20 3.07
C SER A 354 0.94 17.45 3.87
N GLY A 355 -0.36 17.60 4.19
CA GLY A 355 -0.81 18.53 5.23
C GLY A 355 -0.51 17.99 6.62
N SER A 356 0.64 18.36 7.19
CA SER A 356 1.08 17.94 8.54
C SER A 356 1.06 19.13 9.51
N TYR A 357 0.80 18.89 10.80
CA TYR A 357 0.62 19.94 11.81
C TYR A 357 1.40 19.63 13.09
N PHE A 358 2.14 20.62 13.61
CA PHE A 358 2.67 20.59 14.98
C PHE A 358 1.55 20.87 15.96
N CYS A 359 1.17 19.88 16.75
CA CYS A 359 0.19 19.99 17.82
C CYS A 359 0.85 20.46 19.11
N LYS A 360 0.18 21.39 19.80
CA LYS A 360 0.66 22.01 21.03
C LYS A 360 -0.23 21.63 22.21
N ASN A 361 0.35 21.54 23.40
CA ASN A 361 -0.41 21.43 24.65
C ASN A 361 -0.88 22.83 25.13
N ASN A 362 -1.56 22.87 26.27
CA ASN A 362 -2.06 24.09 26.92
C ASN A 362 -0.97 25.11 27.30
N GLN A 363 0.29 24.68 27.41
CA GLN A 363 1.44 25.56 27.63
C GLN A 363 2.04 26.11 26.32
N GLY A 364 1.49 25.73 25.16
CA GLY A 364 2.01 26.11 23.84
C GLY A 364 3.24 25.31 23.37
N VAL A 365 3.63 24.27 24.11
CA VAL A 365 4.76 23.39 23.78
C VAL A 365 4.32 22.36 22.74
N ILE A 366 5.15 22.09 21.73
CA ILE A 366 4.88 21.08 20.71
C ILE A 366 5.01 19.69 21.34
N VAL A 367 3.97 18.87 21.24
CA VAL A 367 3.91 17.53 21.83
C VAL A 367 3.72 16.42 20.80
N GLY A 368 3.26 16.75 19.59
CA GLY A 368 3.09 15.77 18.53
C GLY A 368 2.94 16.37 17.14
N VAL A 369 2.97 15.50 16.15
CA VAL A 369 2.71 15.79 14.74
C VAL A 369 1.44 15.06 14.33
N PHE A 370 0.45 15.81 13.86
CA PHE A 370 -0.82 15.27 13.35
C PHE A 370 -0.87 15.34 11.82
N LYS A 371 -1.20 14.21 11.18
CA LYS A 371 -1.35 14.08 9.71
C LYS A 371 -2.78 13.59 9.38
N PRO A 372 -3.73 14.48 9.07
CA PRO A 372 -5.09 14.10 8.70
C PRO A 372 -5.17 13.38 7.34
N LYS A 373 -5.90 12.27 7.28
CA LYS A 373 -6.12 11.44 6.07
C LYS A 373 -6.47 12.30 4.84
N ASN A 374 -7.45 13.19 4.98
CA ASN A 374 -7.97 13.96 3.85
C ASN A 374 -7.03 15.05 3.32
N GLU A 375 -5.90 15.34 3.97
CA GLU A 375 -4.90 16.30 3.52
C GLU A 375 -3.58 15.65 3.06
N GLU A 376 -3.54 14.32 2.96
CA GLU A 376 -2.44 13.56 2.38
C GLU A 376 -2.24 13.87 0.88
N PRO A 377 -1.10 13.51 0.25
CA PRO A 377 -0.84 13.72 -1.18
C PRO A 377 -1.97 13.32 -2.14
N TYR A 378 -2.71 12.25 -1.80
CA TYR A 378 -3.87 11.76 -2.55
C TYR A 378 -5.22 12.10 -1.90
N GLY A 379 -5.21 12.81 -0.76
CA GLY A 379 -6.40 13.28 -0.08
C GLY A 379 -7.13 14.34 -0.90
N HIS A 380 -8.46 14.31 -0.86
CA HIS A 380 -9.31 15.24 -1.63
C HIS A 380 -9.16 16.70 -1.18
N LEU A 381 -8.65 16.97 0.03
CA LEU A 381 -8.40 18.32 0.57
C LEU A 381 -6.90 18.67 0.63
N ASN A 382 -6.05 18.05 -0.19
CA ASN A 382 -4.63 18.39 -0.20
C ASN A 382 -4.41 19.90 -0.51
N PRO A 383 -3.72 20.65 0.38
CA PRO A 383 -3.54 22.09 0.24
C PRO A 383 -2.44 22.53 -0.75
N LYS A 384 -1.79 21.62 -1.50
CA LYS A 384 -0.73 21.94 -2.48
C LYS A 384 -1.23 21.86 -3.92
N TRP A 385 -1.38 23.01 -4.56
CA TRP A 385 -1.89 23.19 -5.94
C TRP A 385 -1.13 22.39 -7.01
N THR A 386 0.19 22.19 -6.86
CA THR A 386 0.99 21.39 -7.81
C THR A 386 0.59 19.91 -7.84
N LYS A 387 0.16 19.32 -6.72
CA LYS A 387 -0.31 17.93 -6.67
C LYS A 387 -1.75 17.78 -7.11
N TRP A 388 -2.57 18.82 -6.95
CA TRP A 388 -3.89 18.91 -7.57
C TRP A 388 -3.79 18.89 -9.10
N ILE A 389 -2.87 19.67 -9.70
CA ILE A 389 -2.58 19.62 -11.15
C ILE A 389 -2.10 18.22 -11.57
N HIS A 390 -1.19 17.61 -10.81
CA HIS A 390 -0.65 16.29 -11.14
C HIS A 390 -1.70 15.16 -11.05
N ARG A 391 -2.64 15.22 -10.09
CA ARG A 391 -3.73 14.25 -9.93
C ARG A 391 -4.71 14.30 -11.10
N ASN A 392 -5.01 15.50 -11.61
CA ASN A 392 -6.07 15.70 -12.58
C ASN A 392 -5.59 15.68 -14.06
N LEU A 393 -4.27 15.81 -14.32
CA LEU A 393 -3.73 15.85 -15.70
C LEU A 393 -2.83 14.66 -16.09
N PHE A 394 -2.36 13.83 -15.15
CA PHE A 394 -1.43 12.71 -15.43
C PHE A 394 -1.69 11.44 -14.57
N PRO A 395 -2.85 10.76 -14.71
CA PRO A 395 -3.30 9.69 -13.81
C PRO A 395 -2.52 8.36 -13.93
N CYS A 396 -1.93 8.07 -15.10
CA CYS A 396 -1.33 6.75 -15.40
C CYS A 396 0.18 6.64 -15.12
N CYS A 397 0.86 7.72 -14.68
CA CYS A 397 2.32 7.72 -14.52
C CYS A 397 2.82 8.14 -13.13
N PHE A 398 1.93 8.44 -12.17
CA PHE A 398 2.37 9.06 -10.91
C PHE A 398 1.65 8.57 -9.64
N GLY A 399 2.38 7.70 -8.94
CA GLY A 399 2.20 7.33 -7.54
C GLY A 399 3.20 6.22 -7.19
N ARG A 400 3.09 5.64 -6.00
CA ARG A 400 3.69 4.32 -5.75
C ARG A 400 2.63 3.29 -6.07
N SER A 401 2.65 2.71 -7.28
CA SER A 401 1.67 1.72 -7.76
C SER A 401 1.48 0.56 -6.78
N CYS A 402 2.55 0.24 -6.04
CA CYS A 402 2.56 -0.79 -5.03
C CYS A 402 1.84 -0.43 -3.72
N ILE A 403 1.51 0.84 -3.46
CA ILE A 403 0.88 1.28 -2.21
C ILE A 403 -0.58 1.66 -2.45
N ILE A 404 -1.41 1.33 -1.47
CA ILE A 404 -2.82 1.74 -1.44
C ILE A 404 -2.90 3.26 -1.26
N PRO A 405 -3.49 4.02 -2.19
CA PRO A 405 -3.62 5.47 -2.04
C PRO A 405 -4.39 5.85 -0.77
N ASN A 406 -4.01 6.96 -0.14
CA ASN A 406 -4.76 7.61 0.95
C ASN A 406 -4.87 6.79 2.27
N LEU A 407 -3.97 5.83 2.49
CA LEU A 407 -3.84 5.07 3.76
C LEU A 407 -2.56 5.43 4.53
N GLY A 408 -1.94 6.59 4.28
CA GLY A 408 -0.66 6.93 4.88
C GLY A 408 -0.72 7.02 6.41
N TYR A 409 -1.80 7.57 6.94
CA TYR A 409 -2.01 7.66 8.39
C TYR A 409 -2.11 6.29 9.09
N ILE A 410 -2.66 5.26 8.43
CA ILE A 410 -2.65 3.89 8.96
C ILE A 410 -1.26 3.30 8.86
N SER A 411 -0.56 3.51 7.74
CA SER A 411 0.83 3.07 7.58
C SER A 411 1.73 3.61 8.69
N GLU A 412 1.55 4.87 9.10
CA GLU A 412 2.26 5.48 10.24
C GLU A 412 1.96 4.76 11.57
N ALA A 413 0.69 4.50 11.87
CA ALA A 413 0.29 3.82 13.11
C ALA A 413 0.73 2.35 13.13
N ALA A 414 0.58 1.65 12.00
CA ALA A 414 1.01 0.26 11.83
C ALA A 414 2.54 0.12 11.96
N ALA A 415 3.33 1.09 11.49
CA ALA A 415 4.77 1.09 11.73
C ALA A 415 5.11 1.23 13.23
N SER A 416 4.42 2.10 13.97
CA SER A 416 4.56 2.21 15.42
C SER A 416 4.07 0.97 16.18
N TYR A 417 3.09 0.25 15.62
CA TYR A 417 2.63 -1.02 16.16
C TYR A 417 3.69 -2.12 15.97
N VAL A 418 4.22 -2.28 14.76
CA VAL A 418 5.29 -3.24 14.45
C VAL A 418 6.55 -2.97 15.28
N ASP A 419 6.95 -1.71 15.42
CA ASP A 419 8.09 -1.28 16.24
C ASP A 419 7.98 -1.79 17.69
N ARG A 420 6.79 -1.65 18.31
CA ARG A 420 6.51 -2.15 19.67
C ARG A 420 6.49 -3.68 19.72
N ARG A 421 5.82 -4.34 18.76
CA ARG A 421 5.69 -5.81 18.70
C ARG A 421 7.04 -6.52 18.55
N LEU A 422 8.02 -5.89 17.89
CA LEU A 422 9.40 -6.36 17.73
C LEU A 422 10.37 -5.82 18.81
N GLY A 423 9.90 -4.93 19.70
CA GLY A 423 10.71 -4.29 20.72
C GLY A 423 11.83 -3.38 20.19
N LEU A 424 11.68 -2.85 18.97
CA LEU A 424 12.69 -2.01 18.32
C LEU A 424 12.79 -0.64 18.99
N ASN A 425 11.66 -0.09 19.43
CA ASN A 425 11.53 1.16 20.18
C ASN A 425 12.19 2.38 19.53
N ILE A 426 12.18 2.43 18.19
CA ILE A 426 12.74 3.53 17.37
C ILE A 426 11.67 4.40 16.72
N VAL A 427 10.42 3.92 16.61
CA VAL A 427 9.31 4.74 16.13
C VAL A 427 8.71 5.52 17.30
N PRO A 428 8.64 6.86 17.27
CA PRO A 428 7.92 7.61 18.28
C PRO A 428 6.46 7.16 18.28
N ARG A 429 5.89 6.89 19.45
CA ARG A 429 4.54 6.33 19.54
C ARG A 429 3.57 7.09 18.64
N THR A 430 2.95 6.35 17.73
CA THR A 430 2.04 6.89 16.72
C THR A 430 0.75 6.09 16.73
N GLU A 431 -0.36 6.79 16.93
CA GLU A 431 -1.70 6.17 17.00
C GLU A 431 -2.65 6.90 16.04
N ILE A 432 -3.76 6.24 15.70
CA ILE A 432 -4.86 6.85 14.93
C ILE A 432 -5.77 7.60 15.89
N ILE A 433 -5.95 8.90 15.66
CA ILE A 433 -6.84 9.74 16.47
C ILE A 433 -7.76 10.58 15.60
N LYS A 434 -8.72 11.23 16.24
CA LYS A 434 -9.58 12.26 15.63
C LYS A 434 -9.35 13.60 16.30
N LEU A 435 -9.02 14.62 15.51
CA LEU A 435 -8.88 16.00 16.00
C LEU A 435 -9.70 16.96 15.13
N ALA A 436 -10.30 17.96 15.75
CA ALA A 436 -10.91 19.09 15.07
C ALA A 436 -10.16 20.36 15.48
N SER A 437 -9.63 21.12 14.53
CA SER A 437 -9.04 22.44 14.81
C SER A 437 -9.29 23.43 13.68
N PRO A 438 -9.60 24.71 13.94
CA PRO A 438 -9.74 25.74 12.91
C PRO A 438 -8.53 25.93 12.00
N SER A 439 -7.34 25.47 12.40
CA SER A 439 -6.13 25.54 11.59
C SER A 439 -6.01 24.46 10.51
N PHE A 440 -6.83 23.40 10.57
CA PHE A 440 -6.86 22.36 9.53
C PHE A 440 -7.56 22.82 8.26
N HIS A 441 -7.31 22.13 7.14
CA HIS A 441 -7.89 22.48 5.85
C HIS A 441 -9.29 21.87 5.67
N TYR A 442 -10.34 22.64 5.92
CA TYR A 442 -11.72 22.23 5.66
C TYR A 442 -12.25 22.77 4.33
N SER A 443 -13.30 22.13 3.81
CA SER A 443 -14.06 22.67 2.69
C SER A 443 -14.61 24.06 3.02
N PHE A 444 -14.84 24.88 2.00
CA PHE A 444 -15.43 26.21 2.16
C PHE A 444 -16.73 26.16 2.97
N LYS A 445 -17.60 25.17 2.67
CA LYS A 445 -18.86 24.93 3.38
C LYS A 445 -18.67 24.71 4.88
N GLU A 446 -17.75 23.83 5.26
CA GLU A 446 -17.46 23.53 6.66
C GLU A 446 -16.91 24.75 7.41
N ARG A 447 -15.99 25.51 6.79
CA ARG A 447 -15.47 26.75 7.39
C ARG A 447 -16.56 27.81 7.56
N TRP A 448 -17.44 27.93 6.57
CA TRP A 448 -18.53 28.89 6.59
C TRP A 448 -19.56 28.54 7.68
N MET A 449 -20.00 27.27 7.76
CA MET A 449 -20.90 26.81 8.83
C MET A 449 -20.28 27.04 10.22
N HIS A 450 -18.99 26.74 10.39
CA HIS A 450 -18.31 27.00 11.64
C HIS A 450 -18.26 28.48 12.01
N ARG A 451 -17.94 29.36 11.04
CA ARG A 451 -17.80 30.80 11.30
C ARG A 451 -19.13 31.51 11.53
N ILE A 452 -20.14 31.18 10.73
CA ILE A 452 -21.43 31.89 10.68
C ILE A 452 -22.49 31.22 11.54
N MET A 453 -22.63 29.89 11.42
CA MET A 453 -23.65 29.11 12.13
C MET A 453 -23.15 28.55 13.47
N LYS A 454 -21.89 28.83 13.84
CA LYS A 454 -21.23 28.32 15.06
C LYS A 454 -21.26 26.79 15.18
N THR A 455 -21.39 26.08 14.05
CA THR A 455 -21.37 24.62 14.02
C THR A 455 -19.96 24.13 14.39
N PRO A 456 -19.81 23.09 15.25
CA PRO A 456 -18.52 22.49 15.53
C PRO A 456 -17.86 21.96 14.24
N LEU A 457 -16.54 22.14 14.12
CA LEU A 457 -15.78 21.55 13.01
C LEU A 457 -15.77 20.03 13.14
N LYS A 458 -15.96 19.33 12.02
CA LYS A 458 -15.94 17.88 11.99
C LYS A 458 -14.54 17.37 12.35
N PRO A 459 -14.39 16.46 13.34
CA PRO A 459 -13.09 15.85 13.62
C PRO A 459 -12.55 15.11 12.41
N LYS A 460 -11.29 15.37 12.08
CA LYS A 460 -10.54 14.67 11.04
C LYS A 460 -9.83 13.47 11.66
N ILE A 461 -9.93 12.32 11.00
CA ILE A 461 -9.11 11.15 11.32
C ILE A 461 -7.70 11.32 10.73
N GLY A 462 -6.68 10.89 11.47
CA GLY A 462 -5.30 10.97 11.05
C GLY A 462 -4.36 10.31 12.04
N SER A 463 -3.08 10.26 11.69
CA SER A 463 -2.05 9.75 12.59
C SER A 463 -1.56 10.87 13.49
N PHE A 464 -1.30 10.53 14.76
CA PHE A 464 -0.67 11.42 15.71
C PHE A 464 0.59 10.76 16.25
N GLN A 465 1.74 11.31 15.87
CA GLN A 465 3.06 10.85 16.28
C GLN A 465 3.61 11.78 17.36
N LEU A 466 4.14 11.23 18.45
CA LEU A 466 4.79 12.05 19.49
C LEU A 466 5.99 12.83 18.95
N PHE A 467 6.14 14.07 19.41
CA PHE A 467 7.20 14.96 18.94
C PHE A 467 8.56 14.61 19.57
N LEU A 468 9.61 14.60 18.75
CA LEU A 468 10.97 14.26 19.15
C LEU A 468 11.77 15.48 19.59
N ASN A 469 12.07 15.57 20.88
CA ASN A 469 12.85 16.67 21.44
C ASN A 469 14.37 16.43 21.35
N GLY A 470 15.07 17.34 20.66
CA GLY A 470 16.52 17.34 20.54
C GLY A 470 17.09 16.41 19.47
N PHE A 471 16.23 15.92 18.55
CA PHE A 471 16.64 15.12 17.40
C PHE A 471 16.92 16.04 16.20
N VAL A 472 17.88 15.64 15.36
CA VAL A 472 18.17 16.26 14.06
C VAL A 472 18.02 15.22 12.96
N ASP A 473 17.66 15.62 11.73
CA ASP A 473 17.59 14.68 10.61
C ASP A 473 18.98 14.09 10.30
N SER A 474 19.03 12.86 9.75
CA SER A 474 20.31 12.16 9.57
C SER A 474 21.26 12.89 8.63
N THR A 475 20.76 13.60 7.60
CA THR A 475 21.59 14.41 6.71
C THR A 475 22.30 15.53 7.47
N SER A 476 21.55 16.31 8.26
CA SER A 476 22.11 17.36 9.13
C SER A 476 23.08 16.76 10.15
N PHE A 477 22.78 15.58 10.69
CA PHE A 477 23.68 14.89 11.60
C PHE A 477 25.02 14.54 10.92
N PHE A 478 25.01 13.88 9.76
CA PHE A 478 26.27 13.49 9.10
C PHE A 478 27.06 14.68 8.54
N HIS A 479 26.40 15.78 8.19
CA HIS A 479 27.08 16.98 7.72
C HIS A 479 27.74 17.74 8.89
N ASP A 480 26.97 18.09 9.92
CA ASP A 480 27.41 19.01 10.98
C ASP A 480 27.63 18.33 12.32
N GLY A 481 26.76 17.38 12.69
CA GLY A 481 26.79 16.72 14.00
C GLY A 481 27.96 15.73 14.16
N PHE A 482 28.19 14.92 13.14
CA PHE A 482 29.21 13.89 13.10
C PHE A 482 30.61 14.51 13.15
N GLN A 483 30.86 15.56 12.35
CA GLN A 483 32.14 16.28 12.35
C GLN A 483 32.43 16.94 13.70
N LYS A 484 31.42 17.52 14.36
CA LYS A 484 31.57 18.10 15.71
C LYS A 484 31.98 17.04 16.74
N LEU A 485 31.42 15.84 16.64
CA LEU A 485 31.74 14.71 17.52
C LEU A 485 33.10 14.06 17.21
N GLU A 486 33.56 14.08 15.95
CA GLU A 486 34.89 13.62 15.54
C GLU A 486 36.01 14.65 15.79
N SER A 487 35.69 15.94 15.84
CA SER A 487 36.69 16.99 15.98
C SER A 487 37.47 16.86 17.30
N ASN A 488 38.79 16.72 17.20
CA ASN A 488 39.70 16.71 18.35
C ASN A 488 39.98 18.11 18.91
N ASP A 489 39.27 19.14 18.45
CA ASP A 489 39.62 20.55 18.59
C ASP A 489 39.30 21.17 19.97
N GLY A 490 39.24 20.36 21.04
CA GLY A 490 39.09 20.80 22.44
C GLY A 490 37.78 21.50 22.84
N ASN A 491 37.01 22.05 21.89
CA ASN A 491 35.86 22.91 22.15
C ASN A 491 34.49 22.20 22.20
N HIS A 492 34.39 20.94 21.77
CA HIS A 492 33.13 20.19 21.81
C HIS A 492 33.07 19.25 23.03
N PRO A 493 32.01 19.32 23.87
CA PRO A 493 31.95 18.60 25.15
C PRO A 493 31.69 17.08 25.03
N LEU A 494 31.47 16.57 23.82
CA LEU A 494 31.10 15.18 23.53
C LEU A 494 32.08 14.53 22.54
N SER A 495 32.35 13.23 22.71
CA SER A 495 33.16 12.40 21.80
C SER A 495 32.51 11.06 21.47
N TRP A 496 32.81 10.49 20.30
CA TRP A 496 32.47 9.11 19.95
C TRP A 496 33.27 8.12 20.80
N SER A 497 32.62 7.40 21.71
CA SER A 497 33.21 6.21 22.36
C SER A 497 32.87 4.93 21.59
N GLU A 498 33.44 3.81 21.99
CA GLU A 498 33.01 2.49 21.50
C GLU A 498 31.55 2.19 21.87
N ASN A 499 31.07 2.67 23.02
CA ASN A 499 29.66 2.52 23.41
C ASN A 499 28.74 3.35 22.50
N SER A 500 29.11 4.59 22.17
CA SER A 500 28.34 5.44 21.24
C SER A 500 28.20 4.78 19.87
N LYS A 501 29.29 4.15 19.37
CA LYS A 501 29.29 3.44 18.09
C LYS A 501 28.38 2.22 18.13
N LEU A 502 28.38 1.46 19.22
CA LEU A 502 27.49 0.32 19.41
C LEU A 502 26.02 0.75 19.49
N GLU A 503 25.69 1.81 20.23
CA GLU A 503 24.32 2.34 20.28
C GLU A 503 23.84 2.79 18.90
N PHE A 504 24.70 3.47 18.15
CA PHE A 504 24.41 3.85 16.77
C PHE A 504 24.20 2.62 15.87
N GLN A 505 25.06 1.61 15.98
CA GLN A 505 24.91 0.35 15.23
C GLN A 505 23.60 -0.35 15.56
N TYR A 506 23.24 -0.50 16.84
CA TYR A 506 21.98 -1.14 17.25
C TYR A 506 20.76 -0.35 16.77
N GLY A 507 20.78 0.98 16.89
CA GLY A 507 19.72 1.83 16.37
C GLY A 507 19.57 1.71 14.85
N PHE A 508 20.70 1.60 14.13
CA PHE A 508 20.72 1.44 12.68
C PHE A 508 20.18 0.08 12.24
N GLU A 509 20.63 -1.01 12.87
CA GLU A 509 20.13 -2.36 12.59
C GLU A 509 18.62 -2.47 12.85
N ARG A 510 18.11 -1.81 13.89
CA ARG A 510 16.67 -1.74 14.17
C ARG A 510 15.91 -0.96 13.10
N LEU A 511 16.47 0.14 12.59
CA LEU A 511 15.91 0.89 11.47
C LEU A 511 15.82 0.01 10.21
N VAL A 512 16.88 -0.73 9.90
CA VAL A 512 16.92 -1.70 8.80
C VAL A 512 15.82 -2.74 8.95
N ILE A 513 15.68 -3.34 10.13
CA ILE A 513 14.68 -4.39 10.39
C ILE A 513 13.27 -3.84 10.25
N LEU A 514 12.98 -2.68 10.85
CA LEU A 514 11.68 -2.01 10.72
C LEU A 514 11.35 -1.77 9.24
N ASP A 515 12.22 -1.04 8.54
CA ASP A 515 11.99 -0.64 7.15
C ASP A 515 11.86 -1.84 6.21
N TYR A 516 12.65 -2.89 6.45
CA TYR A 516 12.57 -4.09 5.64
C TYR A 516 11.27 -4.85 5.89
N PHE A 517 10.88 -5.04 7.15
CA PHE A 517 9.67 -5.77 7.55
C PHE A 517 8.40 -5.11 6.99
N ILE A 518 8.28 -3.79 7.14
CA ILE A 518 7.13 -3.04 6.61
C ILE A 518 7.26 -2.73 5.12
N ARG A 519 8.38 -3.09 4.49
CA ARG A 519 8.81 -2.67 3.15
C ARG A 519 8.56 -1.18 2.92
N ASN A 520 9.24 -0.35 3.72
CA ASN A 520 9.19 1.10 3.56
C ASN A 520 9.74 1.49 2.19
N THR A 521 9.00 2.34 1.48
CA THR A 521 9.38 2.79 0.15
C THR A 521 9.93 4.22 0.14
N ASP A 522 9.82 4.97 1.24
CA ASP A 522 10.23 6.40 1.35
C ASP A 522 11.33 6.68 2.37
N ARG A 523 12.11 5.67 2.78
CA ARG A 523 13.19 5.96 3.72
C ARG A 523 14.35 6.67 3.02
N GLY A 524 14.31 8.00 2.95
CA GLY A 524 15.44 8.86 2.63
C GLY A 524 16.29 9.19 3.87
N SER A 525 17.40 9.92 3.69
CA SER A 525 18.24 10.42 4.80
C SER A 525 17.56 11.54 5.62
N ASP A 526 16.53 12.16 5.08
CA ASP A 526 15.71 13.18 5.74
C ASP A 526 14.59 12.60 6.62
N ASN A 527 14.27 11.30 6.46
CA ASN A 527 13.12 10.66 7.10
C ASN A 527 13.48 9.78 8.30
N TRP A 528 14.68 9.91 8.86
CA TRP A 528 15.03 9.34 10.15
C TRP A 528 15.97 10.30 10.86
N MET A 529 15.88 10.32 12.18
CA MET A 529 16.51 11.33 12.99
C MET A 529 17.49 10.72 13.98
N ILE A 530 18.51 11.49 14.34
CA ILE A 530 19.54 11.10 15.28
C ILE A 530 19.59 12.14 16.39
N LYS A 531 19.69 11.67 17.64
CA LYS A 531 19.97 12.51 18.81
C LYS A 531 21.28 12.07 19.43
N SER A 532 22.18 13.03 19.60
CA SER A 532 23.41 12.91 20.38
C SER A 532 23.26 13.70 21.68
N SER A 533 23.37 13.04 22.83
CA SER A 533 23.31 13.68 24.15
C SER A 533 24.46 13.24 25.05
N PRO A 534 24.84 14.03 26.08
CA PRO A 534 25.81 13.58 27.08
C PRO A 534 25.33 12.33 27.81
N TRP A 535 26.22 11.36 28.01
CA TRP A 535 25.98 10.24 28.90
C TRP A 535 25.80 10.76 30.32
N GLN A 536 24.65 10.49 30.95
CA GLN A 536 24.45 10.76 32.37
C GLN A 536 24.68 9.45 33.12
N GLU A 537 25.72 9.39 33.97
CA GLU A 537 25.84 8.30 34.94
C GLU A 537 24.62 8.32 35.87
N PRO A 538 24.10 7.15 36.30
CA PRO A 538 23.07 7.09 37.33
C PRO A 538 23.59 7.80 38.57
N GLN A 539 22.88 8.85 39.02
CA GLN A 539 23.23 9.53 40.26
C GLN A 539 23.18 8.52 41.42
N SER A 540 24.34 8.17 41.97
CA SER A 540 24.41 7.51 43.29
C SER A 540 24.01 8.54 44.34
N PRO A 541 23.21 8.17 45.36
CA PRO A 541 22.73 9.12 46.35
C PRO A 541 23.91 9.62 47.20
N ALA A 542 24.13 10.94 47.12
CA ALA A 542 24.90 11.79 48.02
C ALA A 542 26.01 11.14 48.85
N SER A 543 27.26 11.40 48.47
CA SER A 543 28.31 11.63 49.46
C SER A 543 29.04 12.93 49.13
N SER A 544 28.94 13.84 50.09
CA SER A 544 29.64 15.11 50.13
C SER A 544 31.13 14.89 50.35
N SER A 545 31.96 15.34 49.42
CA SER A 545 33.30 15.83 49.75
C SER A 545 33.81 16.75 48.66
N GLN A 546 34.25 17.94 49.09
CA GLN A 546 34.98 18.93 48.32
C GLN A 546 36.25 18.30 47.73
N ALA A 547 36.49 18.48 46.44
CA ALA A 547 37.80 18.30 45.83
C ALA A 547 37.96 19.24 44.63
N ASN A 548 38.73 20.30 44.89
CA ASN A 548 39.66 21.06 44.06
C ASN A 548 39.50 21.10 42.53
N ASP A 549 39.52 22.36 42.06
CA ASP A 549 39.77 22.81 40.70
C ASP A 549 41.08 22.24 40.11
N GLU A 550 40.95 21.17 39.34
CA GLU A 550 41.76 20.94 38.13
C GLU A 550 40.80 20.46 37.04
N GLU A 551 40.22 21.42 36.31
CA GLU A 551 39.29 21.15 35.21
C GLU A 551 40.09 20.62 34.00
N ILE A 552 40.50 19.35 34.08
CA ILE A 552 40.85 18.56 32.90
C ILE A 552 39.57 18.51 32.07
N SER A 553 39.62 18.98 30.82
CA SER A 553 38.51 18.94 29.87
C SER A 553 38.21 17.48 29.47
N ILE A 554 37.63 16.69 30.37
CA ILE A 554 37.22 15.32 30.11
C ILE A 554 35.99 15.39 29.20
N LYS A 555 36.18 15.08 27.91
CA LYS A 555 35.06 14.90 26.96
C LYS A 555 34.14 13.82 27.51
N ARG A 556 32.83 14.09 27.56
CA ARG A 556 31.83 13.12 28.02
C ARG A 556 31.47 12.17 26.89
N ASP A 557 31.23 10.90 27.24
CA ASP A 557 30.69 9.92 26.32
C ASP A 557 29.34 10.41 25.75
N CYS A 558 29.08 10.12 24.48
CA CYS A 558 27.85 10.52 23.82
C CYS A 558 26.88 9.35 23.71
N LYS A 559 25.68 9.52 24.27
CA LYS A 559 24.55 8.63 24.01
C LYS A 559 23.93 8.97 22.65
N VAL A 560 23.70 7.95 21.83
CA VAL A 560 23.15 8.09 20.47
C VAL A 560 21.82 7.35 20.35
N GLN A 561 20.80 8.05 19.87
CA GLN A 561 19.48 7.46 19.61
C GLN A 561 19.08 7.70 18.15
N ILE A 562 18.56 6.65 17.50
CA ILE A 562 17.97 6.70 16.16
C ILE A 562 16.44 6.64 16.29
N ALA A 563 15.75 7.51 15.57
CA ALA A 563 14.30 7.54 15.50
C ALA A 563 13.81 7.46 14.05
N ALA A 564 12.85 6.57 13.79
CA ALA A 564 12.20 6.41 12.50
C ALA A 564 10.90 7.24 12.45
N ILE A 565 10.86 8.25 11.58
CA ILE A 565 9.70 9.13 11.37
C ILE A 565 9.17 9.00 9.95
N ASP A 566 8.00 9.54 9.66
CA ASP A 566 7.44 9.56 8.29
C ASP A 566 7.32 8.17 7.64
N ASN A 567 6.62 7.25 8.30
CA ASN A 567 6.39 5.88 7.87
C ASN A 567 5.12 5.72 7.02
N GLY A 568 4.58 6.82 6.49
CA GLY A 568 3.30 6.85 5.77
C GLY A 568 3.28 6.20 4.39
N LEU A 569 4.44 5.74 3.89
CA LEU A 569 4.56 5.09 2.58
C LEU A 569 5.22 3.72 2.72
N ALA A 570 4.64 2.86 3.55
CA ALA A 570 5.01 1.47 3.77
C ALA A 570 3.83 0.53 3.48
N PHE A 571 3.99 -0.76 3.78
CA PHE A 571 3.00 -1.82 3.60
C PHE A 571 2.44 -1.91 2.16
N PRO A 572 3.31 -2.11 1.15
CA PRO A 572 2.84 -2.23 -0.22
C PRO A 572 2.12 -3.57 -0.44
N THR A 573 1.20 -3.57 -1.41
CA THR A 573 0.45 -4.75 -1.87
C THR A 573 1.30 -5.70 -2.73
N HIS A 574 2.42 -5.23 -3.26
CA HIS A 574 3.38 -6.03 -4.02
C HIS A 574 4.74 -5.35 -3.93
N HIS A 575 5.81 -6.08 -4.25
CA HIS A 575 7.13 -5.45 -4.31
C HIS A 575 7.19 -4.41 -5.45
N PRO A 576 7.91 -3.28 -5.27
CA PRO A 576 8.02 -2.27 -6.32
C PRO A 576 8.65 -2.81 -7.61
N ASP A 577 8.09 -2.38 -8.76
CA ASP A 577 8.61 -2.73 -10.08
C ASP A 577 9.99 -2.10 -10.31
N ARG A 578 10.83 -2.74 -11.13
CA ARG A 578 12.23 -2.28 -11.35
C ARG A 578 12.35 -0.86 -11.90
N VAL A 579 11.32 -0.34 -12.57
CA VAL A 579 11.26 1.05 -13.07
C VAL A 579 11.24 2.06 -11.92
N ARG A 580 10.65 1.70 -10.78
CA ARG A 580 10.64 2.50 -9.54
C ARG A 580 10.97 1.61 -8.35
N SER A 581 12.25 1.28 -8.20
CA SER A 581 12.74 0.31 -7.22
C SER A 581 12.59 0.73 -5.74
N TYR A 582 12.36 2.02 -5.47
CA TYR A 582 12.25 2.61 -4.13
C TYR A 582 13.30 2.03 -3.15
N PRO A 583 14.60 2.29 -3.40
CA PRO A 583 15.67 1.80 -2.56
C PRO A 583 15.61 2.46 -1.19
N TYR A 584 16.12 1.78 -0.17
CA TYR A 584 16.29 2.38 1.15
C TYR A 584 17.49 3.34 1.11
N GLY A 585 17.29 4.62 1.42
CA GLY A 585 18.33 5.64 1.36
C GLY A 585 19.54 5.35 2.27
N TRP A 586 19.32 4.61 3.37
CA TRP A 586 20.41 4.19 4.25
C TRP A 586 21.36 3.16 3.63
N THR A 587 21.05 2.55 2.48
CA THR A 587 22.00 1.66 1.79
C THR A 587 23.22 2.39 1.24
N ALA A 588 23.17 3.73 1.17
CA ALA A 588 24.32 4.55 0.79
C ALA A 588 25.34 4.71 1.94
N LEU A 589 24.99 4.33 3.18
CA LEU A 589 25.87 4.51 4.33
C LEU A 589 26.86 3.33 4.46
N PRO A 590 28.16 3.59 4.76
CA PRO A 590 29.16 2.53 4.91
C PRO A 590 28.81 1.47 5.96
N ILE A 591 28.08 1.86 7.01
CA ILE A 591 27.66 0.96 8.09
C ILE A 591 26.75 -0.19 7.61
N VAL A 592 26.11 -0.05 6.44
CA VAL A 592 25.28 -1.13 5.86
C VAL A 592 26.07 -2.42 5.58
N HIS A 593 27.39 -2.32 5.45
CA HIS A 593 28.28 -3.46 5.24
C HIS A 593 28.78 -4.09 6.55
N GLN A 594 28.53 -3.47 7.70
CA GLN A 594 28.84 -4.08 8.99
C GLN A 594 27.87 -5.25 9.27
N PRO A 595 28.36 -6.41 9.72
CA PRO A 595 27.48 -7.54 10.05
C PRO A 595 26.46 -7.18 11.14
N PHE A 596 25.27 -7.76 11.04
CA PHE A 596 24.28 -7.69 12.10
C PHE A 596 24.88 -8.16 13.42
N SER A 597 24.68 -7.37 14.47
CA SER A 597 25.11 -7.73 15.80
C SER A 597 24.35 -8.95 16.33
N LYS A 598 25.04 -9.74 17.15
CA LYS A 598 24.42 -10.86 17.86
C LYS A 598 23.26 -10.40 18.75
N ALA A 599 23.39 -9.22 19.37
CA ALA A 599 22.36 -8.64 20.22
C ALA A 599 21.05 -8.39 19.46
N THR A 600 21.14 -7.84 18.25
CA THR A 600 19.96 -7.64 17.38
C THR A 600 19.34 -8.98 16.96
N ALA A 601 20.16 -9.96 16.55
CA ALA A 601 19.67 -11.28 16.18
C ALA A 601 18.94 -11.97 17.35
N ASP A 602 19.53 -11.95 18.54
CA ASP A 602 18.97 -12.56 19.75
C ASP A 602 17.66 -11.87 20.21
N GLN A 603 17.49 -10.58 19.91
CA GLN A 603 16.25 -9.85 20.17
C GLN A 603 15.13 -10.22 19.19
N VAL A 604 15.42 -10.25 17.88
CA VAL A 604 14.39 -10.26 16.83
C VAL A 604 13.99 -11.66 16.39
N LEU A 605 14.94 -12.60 16.37
CA LEU A 605 14.69 -13.99 15.96
C LEU A 605 13.58 -14.70 16.75
N PRO A 606 13.48 -14.58 18.10
CA PRO A 606 12.40 -15.22 18.85
C PRO A 606 11.00 -14.85 18.35
N TYR A 607 10.81 -13.60 17.90
CA TYR A 607 9.53 -13.13 17.39
C TYR A 607 9.26 -13.63 15.98
N LEU A 608 10.18 -13.39 15.04
CA LEU A 608 9.98 -13.75 13.63
C LEU A 608 9.94 -15.25 13.37
N SER A 609 10.54 -16.06 14.24
CA SER A 609 10.46 -17.52 14.17
C SER A 609 9.15 -18.08 14.75
N SER A 610 8.37 -17.28 15.50
CA SER A 610 7.10 -17.71 16.07
C SER A 610 5.95 -17.47 15.08
N THR A 611 5.37 -18.55 14.55
CA THR A 611 4.15 -18.50 13.73
C THR A 611 3.00 -17.81 14.48
N SER A 612 2.85 -18.09 15.77
CA SER A 612 1.83 -17.48 16.62
C SER A 612 2.02 -15.97 16.73
N TRP A 613 3.26 -15.51 16.97
CA TRP A 613 3.55 -14.07 17.01
C TRP A 613 3.29 -13.42 15.65
N MET A 614 3.68 -14.07 14.55
CA MET A 614 3.47 -13.54 13.19
C MET A 614 1.98 -13.37 12.90
N GLU A 615 1.16 -14.41 13.11
CA GLU A 615 -0.29 -14.31 12.89
C GLU A 615 -0.92 -13.24 13.78
N ALA A 616 -0.61 -13.23 15.09
CA ALA A 616 -1.13 -12.21 16.00
C ALA A 616 -0.68 -10.78 15.63
N THR A 617 0.49 -10.63 15.01
CA THR A 617 0.97 -9.32 14.53
C THR A 617 0.22 -8.91 13.27
N LEU A 618 0.03 -9.84 12.33
CA LEU A 618 -0.71 -9.59 11.10
C LEU A 618 -2.18 -9.27 11.40
N THR A 619 -2.83 -9.98 12.32
CA THR A 619 -4.21 -9.66 12.77
C THR A 619 -4.30 -8.24 13.34
N GLY A 620 -3.37 -7.82 14.20
CA GLY A 620 -3.41 -6.44 14.72
C GLY A 620 -3.13 -5.37 13.65
N ILE A 621 -2.29 -5.66 12.66
CA ILE A 621 -2.12 -4.77 11.50
C ILE A 621 -3.43 -4.73 10.69
N GLU A 622 -4.08 -5.87 10.46
CA GLU A 622 -5.36 -5.95 9.76
C GLU A 622 -6.44 -5.12 10.44
N GLU A 623 -6.57 -5.23 11.76
CA GLU A 623 -7.51 -4.43 12.57
C GLU A 623 -7.27 -2.92 12.41
N LEU A 624 -6.00 -2.47 12.38
CA LEU A 624 -5.66 -1.07 12.12
C LEU A 624 -6.06 -0.63 10.70
N PHE A 625 -5.89 -1.50 9.71
CA PHE A 625 -6.26 -1.23 8.32
C PHE A 625 -7.78 -1.23 8.11
N GLN A 626 -8.53 -2.07 8.82
CA GLN A 626 -10.00 -2.15 8.80
C GLN A 626 -10.69 -0.88 9.33
N ILE A 627 -9.98 -0.01 10.08
CA ILE A 627 -10.50 1.28 10.53
C ILE A 627 -10.89 2.17 9.33
N ASP A 628 -10.25 2.00 8.18
CA ASP A 628 -10.52 2.78 6.98
C ASP A 628 -11.64 2.18 6.13
N SER A 629 -12.57 3.03 5.69
CA SER A 629 -13.68 2.64 4.81
C SER A 629 -13.22 2.14 3.43
N ASP A 630 -12.02 2.52 2.99
CA ASP A 630 -11.44 2.11 1.72
C ASP A 630 -10.71 0.76 1.80
N PHE A 631 -10.67 0.13 3.00
CA PHE A 631 -10.09 -1.19 3.22
C PHE A 631 -10.75 -2.26 2.36
N LYS A 632 -9.94 -3.16 1.81
CA LYS A 632 -10.40 -4.31 1.04
C LYS A 632 -9.60 -5.54 1.45
N GLN A 633 -10.30 -6.60 1.88
CA GLN A 633 -9.67 -7.88 2.24
C GLN A 633 -8.71 -8.37 1.16
N SER A 634 -9.12 -8.30 -0.10
CA SER A 634 -8.30 -8.74 -1.23
C SER A 634 -6.98 -7.98 -1.39
N MET A 635 -6.89 -6.74 -0.88
CA MET A 635 -5.66 -5.93 -0.91
C MET A 635 -4.80 -6.25 0.32
N TRP A 636 -5.44 -6.45 1.47
CA TRP A 636 -4.79 -6.92 2.68
C TRP A 636 -4.06 -8.25 2.47
N GLU A 637 -4.68 -9.25 1.84
CA GLU A 637 -4.03 -10.54 1.58
C GLU A 637 -2.71 -10.39 0.79
N ARG A 638 -2.62 -9.38 -0.09
CA ARG A 638 -1.39 -9.10 -0.82
C ARG A 638 -0.35 -8.39 0.04
N GLN A 639 -0.77 -7.43 0.87
CA GLN A 639 0.11 -6.79 1.87
C GLN A 639 0.65 -7.82 2.87
N LYS A 640 -0.22 -8.68 3.40
CA LYS A 640 0.09 -9.80 4.29
C LYS A 640 1.18 -10.68 3.69
N ALA A 641 1.06 -11.01 2.40
CA ALA A 641 2.04 -11.83 1.72
C ALA A 641 3.41 -11.17 1.54
N VAL A 642 3.45 -9.87 1.25
CA VAL A 642 4.70 -9.09 1.24
C VAL A 642 5.33 -9.10 2.64
N ILE A 643 4.58 -8.77 3.69
CA ILE A 643 5.08 -8.73 5.07
C ILE A 643 5.68 -10.08 5.47
N ARG A 644 5.00 -11.19 5.16
CA ARG A 644 5.52 -12.54 5.45
C ARG A 644 6.82 -12.83 4.71
N GLY A 645 6.90 -12.50 3.42
CA GLY A 645 8.13 -12.67 2.64
C GLY A 645 9.29 -11.85 3.18
N GLN A 646 9.02 -10.61 3.61
CA GLN A 646 10.02 -9.76 4.26
C GLN A 646 10.45 -10.31 5.61
N GLY A 647 9.50 -10.75 6.45
CA GLY A 647 9.76 -11.39 7.73
C GLY A 647 10.62 -12.65 7.58
N TYR A 648 10.33 -13.48 6.57
CA TYR A 648 11.14 -14.66 6.24
C TYR A 648 12.58 -14.29 5.89
N ASN A 649 12.80 -13.30 5.02
CA ASN A 649 14.13 -12.86 4.64
C ASN A 649 14.93 -12.32 5.84
N ILE A 650 14.30 -11.54 6.74
CA ILE A 650 14.95 -11.07 7.97
C ILE A 650 15.31 -12.26 8.86
N MET A 651 14.37 -13.17 9.10
CA MET A 651 14.56 -14.35 9.94
C MET A 651 15.73 -15.21 9.43
N ASP A 652 15.73 -15.54 8.13
CA ASP A 652 16.78 -16.35 7.49
C ASP A 652 18.16 -15.68 7.63
N MET A 653 18.25 -14.38 7.38
CA MET A 653 19.51 -13.63 7.49
C MET A 653 20.02 -13.52 8.92
N LEU A 654 19.16 -13.22 9.89
CA LEU A 654 19.57 -13.14 11.30
C LEU A 654 19.94 -14.53 11.86
N ALA A 655 19.27 -15.60 11.42
CA ALA A 655 19.61 -16.95 11.84
C ALA A 655 21.00 -17.34 11.35
N GLN A 656 21.29 -17.07 10.08
CA GLN A 656 22.62 -17.29 9.51
C GLN A 656 23.68 -16.36 10.12
N SER A 657 23.31 -15.12 10.51
CA SER A 657 24.25 -14.15 11.07
C SER A 657 24.85 -14.57 12.42
N ARG A 658 24.23 -15.54 13.11
CA ARG A 658 24.77 -16.16 14.33
C ARG A 658 26.02 -17.00 14.10
N HIS A 659 26.19 -17.52 12.87
CA HIS A 659 27.30 -18.40 12.51
C HIS A 659 28.25 -17.79 11.47
N HIS A 660 27.77 -16.80 10.71
CA HIS A 660 28.51 -16.14 9.64
C HIS A 660 28.34 -14.61 9.71
N PRO A 661 29.35 -13.80 9.34
CA PRO A 661 29.18 -12.36 9.31
C PRO A 661 28.29 -11.95 8.12
N ILE A 662 27.01 -11.68 8.39
CA ILE A 662 26.01 -11.23 7.39
C ILE A 662 25.60 -9.80 7.70
N SER A 663 25.69 -8.92 6.70
CA SER A 663 25.37 -7.49 6.85
C SER A 663 23.97 -7.15 6.35
N PRO A 664 23.41 -5.99 6.79
CA PRO A 664 22.20 -5.40 6.20
C PRO A 664 22.23 -5.30 4.67
N PHE A 665 23.41 -5.09 4.08
CA PHE A 665 23.56 -5.02 2.64
C PHE A 665 23.20 -6.36 1.95
N THR A 666 23.57 -7.49 2.54
CA THR A 666 23.21 -8.81 2.02
C THR A 666 21.69 -9.03 2.07
N LEU A 667 21.03 -8.53 3.12
CA LEU A 667 19.57 -8.63 3.26
C LEU A 667 18.83 -7.91 2.12
N VAL A 668 19.29 -6.74 1.68
CA VAL A 668 18.65 -6.01 0.57
C VAL A 668 18.93 -6.62 -0.80
N GLN A 669 19.93 -7.50 -0.91
CA GLN A 669 20.23 -8.27 -2.14
C GLN A 669 19.41 -9.56 -2.26
N ARG A 670 18.68 -9.93 -1.20
CA ARG A 670 17.84 -11.12 -1.20
C ARG A 670 16.76 -11.03 -2.29
N PRO A 671 16.40 -12.16 -2.91
CA PRO A 671 15.21 -12.22 -3.76
C PRO A 671 13.98 -11.69 -3.01
N LEU A 672 13.17 -10.92 -3.71
CA LEU A 672 11.90 -10.40 -3.21
C LEU A 672 10.89 -11.54 -3.21
N ILE A 673 10.35 -11.88 -2.04
CA ILE A 673 9.45 -13.01 -1.84
C ILE A 673 8.10 -12.48 -1.35
N MET A 674 7.01 -13.10 -1.80
CA MET A 674 5.68 -12.96 -1.22
C MET A 674 5.21 -14.35 -0.78
N ILE A 675 4.68 -14.48 0.44
CA ILE A 675 4.24 -15.76 1.02
C ILE A 675 2.74 -15.70 1.26
N HIS A 676 1.98 -16.44 0.45
CA HIS A 676 0.52 -16.52 0.54
C HIS A 676 0.08 -17.73 1.35
N GLU A 677 -1.08 -17.65 2.00
CA GLU A 677 -1.76 -18.82 2.58
C GLU A 677 -2.63 -19.49 1.52
N ASP A 678 -2.60 -20.82 1.47
CA ASP A 678 -3.58 -21.58 0.71
C ASP A 678 -4.94 -21.47 1.42
N PRO A 679 -6.07 -21.33 0.70
CA PRO A 679 -7.39 -21.50 1.30
C PRO A 679 -7.50 -22.92 1.86
N VAL A 680 -7.94 -23.04 3.10
CA VAL A 680 -8.26 -24.34 3.70
C VAL A 680 -9.47 -24.91 2.96
N ASP A 681 -9.27 -25.99 2.21
CA ASP A 681 -10.37 -26.73 1.60
C ASP A 681 -11.24 -27.35 2.72
N GLU A 682 -12.44 -26.82 2.94
CA GLU A 682 -13.41 -27.32 3.92
C GLU A 682 -14.11 -28.64 3.50
N GLU A 683 -13.68 -29.32 2.42
CA GLU A 683 -14.39 -30.47 1.84
C GLU A 683 -13.84 -31.88 2.20
N GLU A 684 -12.85 -32.03 3.09
CA GLU A 684 -12.37 -33.36 3.54
C GLU A 684 -12.64 -33.66 5.04
N ALA A 685 -13.75 -33.18 5.59
CA ALA A 685 -14.17 -33.47 6.96
C ALA A 685 -15.54 -34.14 7.03
N ASP A 686 -15.81 -35.15 6.21
CA ASP A 686 -16.94 -36.07 6.44
C ASP A 686 -16.78 -37.40 5.68
N SER A 687 -15.88 -38.25 6.16
CA SER A 687 -16.02 -39.72 6.12
C SER A 687 -14.82 -40.37 6.83
N ASP A 688 -15.03 -40.90 8.04
CA ASP A 688 -14.79 -42.33 8.32
C ASP A 688 -14.86 -42.62 9.82
N GLU A 689 -15.68 -43.63 10.13
CA GLU A 689 -15.99 -44.18 11.45
C GLU A 689 -14.79 -44.83 12.17
N GLU A 690 -14.97 -44.91 13.48
CA GLU A 690 -14.07 -45.38 14.53
C GLU A 690 -13.46 -46.78 14.31
N THR A 691 -12.15 -46.91 14.57
CA THR A 691 -11.58 -48.02 15.36
C THR A 691 -10.33 -47.54 16.12
N GLU A 692 -10.26 -47.90 17.40
CA GLU A 692 -9.35 -47.39 18.42
C GLU A 692 -7.85 -47.72 18.21
N GLU A 693 -7.01 -46.87 18.83
CA GLU A 693 -5.57 -46.98 19.08
C GLU A 693 -4.58 -46.76 17.91
N SER A 694 -4.55 -45.54 17.34
CA SER A 694 -3.27 -44.83 17.11
C SER A 694 -3.50 -43.34 16.88
N THR A 695 -2.83 -42.46 17.63
CA THR A 695 -3.01 -41.00 17.52
C THR A 695 -2.62 -40.45 16.14
N PRO A 696 -3.35 -39.45 15.60
CA PRO A 696 -3.10 -38.82 14.29
C PRO A 696 -1.64 -38.36 14.10
N ALA A 697 -1.01 -37.89 15.19
CA ALA A 697 0.40 -37.50 15.22
C ALA A 697 1.36 -38.66 14.86
N LYS A 698 1.06 -39.91 15.24
CA LYS A 698 1.89 -41.08 14.90
C LYS A 698 1.68 -41.54 13.45
N ARG A 699 0.46 -41.40 12.89
CA ARG A 699 0.18 -41.68 11.47
C ARG A 699 0.90 -40.68 10.55
N PHE A 700 0.84 -39.38 10.89
CA PHE A 700 1.52 -38.31 10.17
C PHE A 700 3.06 -38.46 10.24
N LEU A 701 3.60 -38.77 11.43
CA LEU A 701 5.04 -39.00 11.62
C LEU A 701 5.57 -40.24 10.88
N ASN A 702 4.76 -41.30 10.76
CA ASN A 702 5.13 -42.50 10.00
C ASN A 702 5.07 -42.29 8.48
N LEU A 703 4.12 -41.49 7.98
CA LEU A 703 4.06 -41.04 6.58
C LEU A 703 5.25 -40.14 6.22
N GLN A 704 5.64 -39.22 7.11
CA GLN A 704 6.85 -38.41 6.93
C GLN A 704 8.13 -39.24 6.95
N LYS A 705 8.26 -40.25 7.82
CA LYS A 705 9.44 -41.15 7.85
C LYS A 705 9.55 -42.04 6.61
N LYS A 706 8.43 -42.47 6.02
CA LYS A 706 8.40 -43.30 4.79
C LYS A 706 8.78 -42.49 3.55
N ASN A 707 8.40 -41.22 3.49
CA ASN A 707 8.77 -40.29 2.41
C ASN A 707 10.20 -39.75 2.57
N LEU A 708 10.69 -39.53 3.80
CA LEU A 708 12.10 -39.17 4.06
C LEU A 708 13.06 -40.27 3.59
N LYS A 709 12.72 -41.56 3.74
CA LYS A 709 13.55 -42.67 3.25
C LYS A 709 13.64 -42.74 1.72
N LYS A 710 12.56 -42.37 1.00
CA LYS A 710 12.56 -42.29 -0.47
C LYS A 710 13.39 -41.10 -0.98
N VAL A 711 13.35 -39.97 -0.27
CA VAL A 711 14.14 -38.77 -0.59
C VAL A 711 15.62 -38.96 -0.26
N LYS A 712 15.95 -39.59 0.89
CA LYS A 712 17.33 -39.89 1.28
C LYS A 712 18.04 -40.83 0.30
N HIS A 713 17.33 -41.82 -0.25
CA HIS A 713 17.86 -42.74 -1.25
C HIS A 713 18.12 -42.06 -2.61
N ARG A 714 17.31 -41.05 -2.99
CA ARG A 714 17.53 -40.26 -4.22
C ARG A 714 18.70 -39.26 -4.08
N ILE A 715 18.90 -38.68 -2.90
CA ILE A 715 20.01 -37.76 -2.63
C ILE A 715 21.35 -38.51 -2.60
N GLU A 716 21.44 -39.68 -1.93
CA GLU A 716 22.68 -40.49 -1.88
C GLU A 716 23.10 -41.03 -3.26
N THR A 717 22.16 -41.19 -4.20
CA THR A 717 22.44 -41.61 -5.58
C THR A 717 22.97 -40.44 -6.43
N PHE A 718 22.61 -39.19 -6.10
CA PHE A 718 23.04 -37.99 -6.82
C PHE A 718 24.45 -37.55 -6.39
N THR A 719 24.78 -37.63 -5.09
CA THR A 719 26.14 -37.27 -4.59
C THR A 719 27.24 -38.25 -5.02
N ARG A 720 26.91 -39.51 -5.34
CA ARG A 720 27.90 -40.47 -5.86
C ARG A 720 28.21 -40.32 -7.36
N ARG A 721 27.37 -39.61 -8.12
CA ARG A 721 27.64 -39.35 -9.56
C ARG A 721 28.33 -38.01 -9.83
N ALA A 722 28.35 -37.08 -8.86
CA ALA A 722 29.03 -35.78 -8.99
C ALA A 722 30.51 -35.78 -8.53
N CYS A 723 31.01 -36.85 -7.89
CA CYS A 723 32.42 -36.94 -7.47
C CYS A 723 33.33 -37.73 -8.44
N PHE A 724 32.87 -38.05 -9.65
CA PHE A 724 33.70 -38.65 -10.70
C PHE A 724 33.51 -37.91 -12.04
N SER A 725 33.70 -36.60 -12.04
CA SER A 725 34.03 -35.85 -13.27
C SER A 725 34.65 -34.50 -12.92
N SER A 726 35.95 -34.52 -12.61
CA SER A 726 36.98 -33.52 -12.93
C SER A 726 37.97 -33.34 -11.78
N CYS A 727 39.25 -33.55 -12.12
CA CYS A 727 40.44 -33.14 -11.39
C CYS A 727 40.42 -31.66 -10.98
#